data_AF-A0A812WZI9-F1
#
_entry.id   AF-A0A812WZI9-F1
#
_cell.length_a   1.000
_cell.length_b   1.000
_cell.length_c   1.000
_cell.angle_alpha   90.00
_cell.angle_beta   90.00
_cell.angle_gamma   90.00
#
_symmetry.space_group_name_H-M   'P 1'
#
loop_
_entity.id
_entity.type
_entity.pdbx_description
1 polymer ?
#
loop_
_entity_poly.entity_id
_entity_poly.type
_entity_poly.pdbx_seq_one_letter_code
_entity_poly.pdbx_strand_id
1 'polypeptide(L)'
;MLRTHTPNEVPLFFPCVVHKVSTSQTWQLGIVNDDISAVIACALAMSGSGSVDMFRRCLLQVMKERLDLIHTEPPGGHIEANRKAVYDLFLSSSLSRLEGSATVKARRQRQRLVLDTFLAGDLEASRVGFYTRGKPLTYADAEVILAEQIVPALVPTTLPIFPRHRWLGGEATLDWLGLVQAHHGLLGPTLERMLGPMKTNTPVVDAGQVASSWDGTVEAAVQWAQESAKEDGDGQAGEVSAPVPLPLPAAPEENKDAAASQNWAELKKSFQQKVRQWVAKRDLNVLAVVRNAMTVVTSLFYGFLKKAAPEWERQQQHRCLQGQCRKYRATECAIGSDLVRAFDRISILLHSPIRALPTTSWKMGFKVLMLRLLARIAGALHFFLRSSFQKCPYLVFGLLDEGRREKIVQELQGMPPCVRDAFTSHFMDAFPGTAIVSQEALGHLHAVAVLADVDVSGIECRHAMIRKLLDQRGMTWSPELELVSADFLCRQAALLMNAKTWHGRRFQLRDALLKKWAQAHELQKNLNIEELKEPEALTVCASLGFCVCDETSQDYKAYRFHCNFVALLKPHVIKPRKKKGETATKPPPEGRLLLEGTWLVCRLTPSRTDDVQKDDVDSEPEGCASSSASQPSSAWGRAAAAKLAQRARELPVEVFFLISYVNFSSYRFALLALECAESGQIPAPNSSAHLKMRVPSDIQIQTSFECFRLLDMTLSWTASFYRIVEHGNVHEELIDPDDMRPNTFTVCPTSAVGSWRPWHGLTEESLKKAGERRQNRPSKRKRERNQSVGPRKKQARNLKRARDRGPAHSIRNRDKEDEIEDDDALADRHDADSSEGCDLLSDVHEDEEMAPPDVSDEDSLGGYAPSEPAGDGMGQVPPGYDADDWQ
;
A
#
# COMPACT_ATOMS: atom_id res chain seq x y z
N MET A 1 3.82 -27.80 22.82
CA MET A 1 3.43 -27.76 24.23
C MET A 1 4.59 -28.27 25.08
N LEU A 2 4.88 -27.56 26.18
CA LEU A 2 6.08 -27.55 27.06
C LEU A 2 7.12 -26.49 26.69
N ARG A 3 6.89 -25.27 27.21
CA ARG A 3 7.89 -24.21 27.35
C ARG A 3 8.86 -24.58 28.48
N THR A 4 10.12 -24.80 28.15
CA THR A 4 11.21 -24.41 29.04
C THR A 4 11.70 -23.06 28.54
N HIS A 5 11.07 -21.97 28.98
CA HIS A 5 11.77 -20.69 28.92
C HIS A 5 13.01 -20.86 29.79
N THR A 6 14.18 -21.03 29.18
CA THR A 6 15.39 -20.76 29.93
C THR A 6 15.32 -19.27 30.28
N PRO A 7 15.62 -18.87 31.53
CA PRO A 7 15.49 -17.47 31.99
C PRO A 7 16.37 -16.47 31.20
N ASN A 8 17.14 -16.95 30.21
CA ASN A 8 18.06 -16.18 29.37
C ASN A 8 17.55 -15.99 27.92
N GLU A 9 16.36 -16.47 27.55
CA GLU A 9 15.81 -16.23 26.20
C GLU A 9 15.37 -14.76 26.03
N VAL A 10 16.07 -14.02 25.17
CA VAL A 10 15.72 -12.64 24.81
C VAL A 10 14.99 -12.62 23.46
N PRO A 11 13.74 -12.15 23.39
CA PRO A 11 12.98 -12.17 22.15
C PRO A 11 13.52 -11.14 21.15
N LEU A 12 13.81 -11.60 19.93
CA LEU A 12 14.11 -10.77 18.77
C LEU A 12 12.96 -10.88 17.77
N PHE A 13 12.28 -9.76 17.49
CA PHE A 13 11.13 -9.73 16.60
C PHE A 13 11.34 -8.75 15.44
N PHE A 14 11.18 -9.25 14.22
CA PHE A 14 11.09 -8.43 13.02
C PHE A 14 9.70 -8.56 12.39
N PRO A 15 9.01 -7.45 12.07
CA PRO A 15 7.83 -7.52 11.24
C PRO A 15 8.22 -7.98 9.83
N CYS A 16 7.46 -8.91 9.25
CA CYS A 16 7.72 -9.37 7.89
C CYS A 16 7.62 -8.21 6.89
N VAL A 17 8.75 -7.84 6.28
CA VAL A 17 8.84 -6.68 5.38
C VAL A 17 7.94 -6.83 4.15
N VAL A 18 7.83 -8.05 3.62
CA VAL A 18 7.00 -8.35 2.43
C VAL A 18 5.51 -8.11 2.74
N HIS A 19 5.02 -8.54 3.91
CA HIS A 19 3.65 -8.22 4.33
C HIS A 19 3.41 -6.73 4.48
N LYS A 20 4.38 -6.00 5.04
CA LYS A 20 4.26 -4.55 5.21
C LYS A 20 4.21 -3.82 3.86
N VAL A 21 4.96 -4.27 2.86
CA VAL A 21 4.82 -3.78 1.47
C VAL A 21 3.44 -4.15 0.91
N SER A 22 2.98 -5.38 1.10
CA SER A 22 1.65 -5.81 0.64
C SER A 22 0.52 -5.01 1.27
N THR A 23 0.56 -4.79 2.58
CA THR A 23 -0.39 -3.93 3.26
C THR A 23 -0.34 -2.54 2.65
N SER A 24 0.85 -1.99 2.38
CA SER A 24 1.01 -0.68 1.74
C SER A 24 0.37 -0.63 0.34
N GLN A 25 0.52 -1.69 -0.46
CA GLN A 25 -0.16 -1.83 -1.75
C GLN A 25 -1.68 -1.88 -1.62
N THR A 26 -2.21 -2.64 -0.65
CA THR A 26 -3.65 -2.69 -0.37
C THR A 26 -4.20 -1.31 -0.07
N TRP A 27 -3.47 -0.51 0.71
CA TRP A 27 -3.84 0.88 1.00
C TRP A 27 -3.80 1.78 -0.24
N GLN A 28 -2.79 1.63 -1.11
CA GLN A 28 -2.72 2.33 -2.39
C GLN A 28 -3.93 2.00 -3.28
N LEU A 29 -4.19 0.71 -3.50
CA LEU A 29 -5.26 0.24 -4.37
C LEU A 29 -6.66 0.47 -3.79
N GLY A 30 -6.78 0.71 -2.48
CA GLY A 30 -8.02 1.14 -1.84
C GLY A 30 -8.61 2.42 -2.44
N ILE A 31 -7.77 3.28 -3.05
CA ILE A 31 -8.22 4.50 -3.76
C ILE A 31 -9.00 4.18 -5.05
N VAL A 32 -8.66 3.06 -5.70
CA VAL A 32 -9.23 2.60 -6.99
C VAL A 32 -9.89 1.24 -6.85
N ASN A 33 -10.48 0.96 -5.67
CA ASN A 33 -10.97 -0.37 -5.35
C ASN A 33 -12.04 -0.85 -6.33
N ASP A 34 -12.85 0.07 -6.87
CA ASP A 34 -13.92 -0.20 -7.82
C ASP A 34 -13.37 -0.60 -9.18
N ASP A 35 -12.35 0.12 -9.66
CA ASP A 35 -11.64 -0.21 -10.90
C ASP A 35 -10.97 -1.58 -10.77
N ILE A 36 -10.33 -1.88 -9.63
CA ILE A 36 -9.74 -3.21 -9.39
C ILE A 36 -10.83 -4.30 -9.33
N SER A 37 -11.99 -4.03 -8.72
CA SER A 37 -13.13 -4.96 -8.75
C SER A 37 -13.64 -5.21 -10.15
N ALA A 38 -13.72 -4.18 -10.99
CA ALA A 38 -14.14 -4.31 -12.39
C ALA A 38 -13.11 -5.07 -13.23
N VAL A 39 -11.82 -4.83 -13.00
CA VAL A 39 -10.71 -5.60 -13.60
C VAL A 39 -10.82 -7.09 -13.26
N ILE A 40 -11.12 -7.43 -12.00
CA ILE A 40 -11.36 -8.82 -11.58
C ILE A 40 -12.60 -9.39 -12.25
N ALA A 41 -13.70 -8.63 -12.28
CA ALA A 41 -14.94 -9.04 -12.94
C ALA A 41 -14.73 -9.29 -14.44
N CYS A 42 -13.88 -8.50 -15.11
CA CYS A 42 -13.49 -8.70 -16.50
C CYS A 42 -12.78 -10.05 -16.69
N ALA A 43 -11.78 -10.35 -15.86
CA ALA A 43 -11.07 -11.63 -15.90
C ALA A 43 -12.01 -12.83 -15.65
N LEU A 44 -12.91 -12.73 -14.67
CA LEU A 44 -13.88 -13.78 -14.37
C LEU A 44 -14.92 -13.95 -15.48
N ALA A 45 -15.40 -12.86 -16.08
CA ALA A 45 -16.30 -12.93 -17.25
C ALA A 45 -15.65 -13.63 -18.46
N MET A 46 -14.31 -13.53 -18.58
CA MET A 46 -13.47 -14.13 -19.63
C MET A 46 -12.79 -15.45 -19.21
N SER A 47 -13.21 -16.07 -18.11
CA SER A 47 -12.61 -17.33 -17.64
C SER A 47 -13.16 -18.58 -18.33
N GLY A 48 -14.31 -18.47 -19.03
CA GLY A 48 -14.94 -19.61 -19.72
C GLY A 48 -14.21 -20.01 -21.01
N SER A 49 -14.35 -21.28 -21.40
CA SER A 49 -13.84 -21.77 -22.69
C SER A 49 -14.42 -20.96 -23.87
N GLY A 50 -13.59 -20.70 -24.89
CA GLY A 50 -13.95 -19.91 -26.06
C GLY A 50 -14.18 -18.42 -25.82
N SER A 51 -14.16 -17.93 -24.57
CA SER A 51 -14.38 -16.51 -24.28
C SER A 51 -13.24 -15.61 -24.76
N VAL A 52 -12.01 -16.10 -24.76
CA VAL A 52 -10.85 -15.39 -25.36
C VAL A 52 -10.99 -15.30 -26.87
N ASP A 53 -11.42 -16.39 -27.52
CA ASP A 53 -11.64 -16.38 -28.97
C ASP A 53 -12.82 -15.49 -29.35
N MET A 54 -13.86 -15.46 -28.52
CA MET A 54 -14.94 -14.48 -28.65
C MET A 54 -14.43 -13.05 -28.51
N PHE A 55 -13.60 -12.76 -27.49
CA PHE A 55 -12.99 -11.44 -27.31
C PHE A 55 -12.10 -11.06 -28.51
N ARG A 56 -11.25 -11.97 -29.00
CA ARG A 56 -10.41 -11.77 -30.19
C ARG A 56 -11.24 -11.51 -31.44
N ARG A 57 -12.35 -12.23 -31.64
CA ARG A 57 -13.29 -11.98 -32.75
C ARG A 57 -13.95 -10.60 -32.64
N CYS A 58 -14.41 -10.23 -31.45
CA CYS A 58 -14.97 -8.90 -31.22
C CYS A 58 -13.93 -7.80 -31.46
N LEU A 59 -12.70 -7.99 -30.97
CA LEU A 59 -11.57 -7.07 -31.15
C LEU A 59 -11.23 -6.91 -32.63
N LEU A 60 -11.07 -8.02 -33.36
CA LEU A 60 -10.83 -8.01 -34.80
C LEU A 60 -11.92 -7.23 -35.54
N GLN A 61 -13.19 -7.47 -35.22
CA GLN A 61 -14.29 -6.77 -35.85
C GLN A 61 -14.28 -5.26 -35.55
N VAL A 62 -13.95 -4.85 -34.31
CA VAL A 62 -13.78 -3.42 -33.97
C VAL A 62 -12.63 -2.80 -34.74
N MET A 63 -11.51 -3.52 -34.87
CA MET A 63 -10.34 -3.04 -35.62
C MET A 63 -10.64 -2.90 -37.11
N LYS A 64 -11.35 -3.84 -37.74
CA LYS A 64 -11.77 -3.76 -39.15
C LYS A 64 -12.63 -2.52 -39.43
N GLU A 65 -13.60 -2.25 -38.57
CA GLU A 65 -14.49 -1.08 -38.70
C GLU A 65 -13.76 0.25 -38.56
N ARG A 66 -12.63 0.25 -37.86
CA ARG A 66 -11.80 1.44 -37.60
C ARG A 66 -10.53 1.47 -38.44
N LEU A 67 -10.31 0.49 -39.33
CA LEU A 67 -9.06 0.31 -40.04
C LEU A 67 -8.83 1.47 -41.02
N ASP A 68 -7.63 2.02 -40.98
CA ASP A 68 -7.13 2.96 -41.96
C ASP A 68 -5.79 2.47 -42.50
N LEU A 69 -5.70 2.29 -43.82
CA LEU A 69 -4.53 1.69 -44.45
C LEU A 69 -3.61 2.78 -44.98
N ILE A 70 -2.44 2.90 -44.38
CA ILE A 70 -1.51 4.01 -44.63
C ILE A 70 -0.25 3.47 -45.30
N HIS A 71 0.04 3.98 -46.50
CA HIS A 71 1.19 3.54 -47.30
C HIS A 71 2.49 4.30 -47.02
N THR A 72 2.46 5.29 -46.14
CA THR A 72 3.63 6.09 -45.78
C THR A 72 4.45 5.46 -44.66
N GLU A 73 5.60 6.06 -44.37
CA GLU A 73 6.32 5.81 -43.13
C GLU A 73 5.49 6.27 -41.91
N PRO A 74 5.67 5.64 -40.73
CA PRO A 74 4.99 6.04 -39.53
C PRO A 74 5.44 7.42 -39.04
N PRO A 75 4.54 8.17 -38.38
CA PRO A 75 4.90 9.45 -37.79
C PRO A 75 5.93 9.27 -36.66
N GLY A 76 6.96 10.11 -36.68
CA GLY A 76 7.96 10.22 -35.60
C GLY A 76 7.54 11.19 -34.49
N GLY A 77 8.53 11.69 -33.74
CA GLY A 77 8.33 12.75 -32.75
C GLY A 77 7.49 12.32 -31.54
N HIS A 78 6.51 13.13 -31.15
CA HIS A 78 5.68 12.88 -29.96
C HIS A 78 4.83 11.61 -30.08
N ILE A 79 4.38 11.25 -31.29
CA ILE A 79 3.59 10.04 -31.54
C ILE A 79 4.42 8.78 -31.27
N GLU A 80 5.64 8.73 -31.81
CA GLU A 80 6.59 7.66 -31.54
C GLU A 80 6.97 7.60 -30.06
N ALA A 81 7.21 8.75 -29.43
CA ALA A 81 7.52 8.82 -28.00
C ALA A 81 6.37 8.27 -27.13
N ASN A 82 5.12 8.59 -27.46
CA ASN A 82 3.94 8.04 -26.77
C ASN A 82 3.83 6.53 -26.97
N ARG A 83 3.97 6.04 -28.21
CA ARG A 83 3.97 4.60 -28.52
C ARG A 83 5.04 3.85 -27.72
N LYS A 84 6.26 4.39 -27.68
CA LYS A 84 7.36 3.83 -26.87
C LYS A 84 7.01 3.83 -25.38
N ALA A 85 6.41 4.90 -24.86
CA ALA A 85 5.97 4.97 -23.47
C ALA A 85 4.90 3.91 -23.14
N VAL A 86 3.93 3.67 -24.03
CA VAL A 86 2.92 2.61 -23.92
C VAL A 86 3.59 1.23 -23.84
N TYR A 87 4.52 0.93 -24.74
CA TYR A 87 5.22 -0.35 -24.76
C TYR A 87 6.17 -0.52 -23.58
N ASP A 88 6.84 0.54 -23.14
CA ASP A 88 7.69 0.50 -21.95
C ASP A 88 6.86 0.28 -20.67
N LEU A 89 5.62 0.80 -20.61
CA LEU A 89 4.76 0.57 -19.45
C LEU A 89 4.22 -0.86 -19.41
N PHE A 90 3.56 -1.31 -20.47
CA PHE A 90 2.77 -2.55 -20.48
C PHE A 90 3.53 -3.78 -21.01
N LEU A 91 4.60 -3.59 -21.78
CA LEU A 91 5.43 -4.67 -22.33
C LEU A 91 6.85 -4.69 -21.74
N SER A 92 7.11 -3.98 -20.63
CA SER A 92 8.43 -4.01 -19.99
C SER A 92 8.82 -5.42 -19.55
N SER A 93 10.10 -5.75 -19.76
CA SER A 93 10.72 -6.99 -19.30
C SER A 93 11.10 -6.96 -17.82
N SER A 94 10.92 -5.84 -17.12
CA SER A 94 11.21 -5.74 -15.69
C SER A 94 10.24 -6.58 -14.84
N LEU A 95 9.03 -6.83 -15.34
CA LEU A 95 8.01 -7.66 -14.69
C LEU A 95 8.13 -9.15 -14.99
N SER A 96 8.82 -9.55 -16.07
CA SER A 96 9.01 -10.98 -16.38
C SER A 96 10.01 -11.68 -15.43
N ARG A 97 10.50 -10.99 -14.40
CA ARG A 97 11.34 -11.56 -13.33
C ARG A 97 10.65 -12.66 -12.53
N LEU A 98 9.32 -12.62 -12.45
CA LEU A 98 8.53 -13.61 -11.71
C LEU A 98 8.39 -14.94 -12.45
N GLU A 99 8.31 -14.88 -13.79
CA GLU A 99 8.06 -16.08 -14.59
C GLU A 99 9.34 -16.81 -14.98
N GLY A 100 10.52 -16.25 -14.69
CA GLY A 100 11.82 -16.93 -14.81
C GLY A 100 12.16 -17.49 -16.20
N SER A 101 11.29 -17.31 -17.18
CA SER A 101 11.32 -18.02 -18.43
C SER A 101 11.67 -17.05 -19.53
N ALA A 102 12.80 -17.32 -20.18
CA ALA A 102 13.19 -16.66 -21.42
C ALA A 102 12.02 -16.58 -22.42
N THR A 103 11.08 -17.55 -22.37
CA THR A 103 9.86 -17.60 -23.19
C THR A 103 8.96 -16.38 -23.02
N VAL A 104 8.75 -15.89 -21.80
CA VAL A 104 7.87 -14.74 -21.52
C VAL A 104 8.50 -13.46 -22.02
N LYS A 105 9.81 -13.32 -21.80
CA LYS A 105 10.60 -12.18 -22.31
C LYS A 105 10.58 -12.18 -23.84
N ALA A 106 10.85 -13.31 -24.47
CA ALA A 106 10.80 -13.49 -25.92
C ALA A 106 9.40 -13.20 -26.48
N ARG A 107 8.34 -13.66 -25.81
CA ARG A 107 6.95 -13.35 -26.16
C ARG A 107 6.67 -11.85 -26.12
N ARG A 108 7.02 -11.15 -25.02
CA ARG A 108 6.82 -9.69 -24.91
C ARG A 108 7.63 -8.91 -25.95
N GLN A 109 8.86 -9.36 -26.24
CA GLN A 109 9.68 -8.79 -27.32
C GLN A 109 9.04 -8.98 -28.69
N ARG A 110 8.49 -10.18 -28.97
CA ARG A 110 7.74 -10.45 -30.19
C ARG A 110 6.47 -9.61 -30.28
N GLN A 111 5.70 -9.49 -29.20
CA GLN A 111 4.52 -8.60 -29.14
C GLN A 111 4.92 -7.17 -29.50
N ARG A 112 5.97 -6.63 -28.85
CA ARG A 112 6.47 -5.28 -29.13
C ARG A 112 6.89 -5.13 -30.58
N LEU A 113 7.63 -6.09 -31.15
CA LEU A 113 8.04 -6.05 -32.55
C LEU A 113 6.85 -6.02 -33.50
N VAL A 114 5.85 -6.87 -33.30
CA VAL A 114 4.65 -6.92 -34.15
C VAL A 114 3.86 -5.62 -34.07
N LEU A 115 3.60 -5.12 -32.85
CA LEU A 115 2.81 -3.91 -32.65
C LEU A 115 3.55 -2.67 -33.17
N ASP A 116 4.85 -2.54 -32.94
CA ASP A 116 5.66 -1.43 -33.45
C ASP A 116 5.87 -1.50 -34.97
N THR A 117 5.75 -2.68 -35.58
CA THR A 117 5.82 -2.83 -37.04
C THR A 117 4.55 -2.32 -37.72
N PHE A 118 3.38 -2.77 -37.25
CA PHE A 118 2.11 -2.57 -37.97
C PHE A 118 1.23 -1.45 -37.39
N LEU A 119 1.25 -1.24 -36.06
CA LEU A 119 0.49 -0.21 -35.35
C LEU A 119 1.40 0.97 -34.96
N ALA A 120 2.24 1.40 -35.90
CA ALA A 120 3.23 2.45 -35.70
C ALA A 120 2.65 3.89 -35.79
N GLY A 121 1.33 4.03 -35.82
CA GLY A 121 0.63 5.31 -35.90
C GLY A 121 0.46 6.02 -34.57
N ASP A 122 -0.42 7.03 -34.59
CA ASP A 122 -0.95 7.65 -33.40
C ASP A 122 -1.94 6.72 -32.69
N LEU A 123 -1.51 6.16 -31.56
CA LEU A 123 -2.33 5.26 -30.74
C LEU A 123 -3.53 5.96 -30.09
N GLU A 124 -3.56 7.30 -30.07
CA GLU A 124 -4.68 8.07 -29.51
C GLU A 124 -5.79 8.32 -30.52
N ALA A 125 -5.50 8.13 -31.82
CA ALA A 125 -6.47 8.29 -32.88
C ALA A 125 -7.64 7.30 -32.71
N SER A 126 -8.85 7.75 -33.06
CA SER A 126 -10.05 6.91 -33.02
C SER A 126 -10.04 5.81 -34.08
N ARG A 127 -9.28 6.00 -35.17
CA ARG A 127 -9.05 5.02 -36.24
C ARG A 127 -7.76 4.24 -36.00
N VAL A 128 -7.76 2.97 -36.37
CA VAL A 128 -6.61 2.08 -36.30
C VAL A 128 -5.76 2.28 -37.55
N GLY A 129 -4.69 3.08 -37.43
CA GLY A 129 -3.74 3.30 -38.53
C GLY A 129 -2.81 2.10 -38.72
N PHE A 130 -2.96 1.39 -39.83
CA PHE A 130 -2.11 0.28 -40.25
C PHE A 130 -1.05 0.77 -41.24
N TYR A 131 0.22 0.77 -40.84
CA TYR A 131 1.32 1.31 -41.63
C TYR A 131 2.03 0.21 -42.41
N THR A 132 2.07 0.35 -43.73
CA THR A 132 2.69 -0.65 -44.62
C THR A 132 4.15 -0.35 -44.96
N ARG A 133 4.65 0.86 -44.61
CA ARG A 133 6.02 1.34 -44.90
C ARG A 133 6.37 1.22 -46.39
N GLY A 134 5.52 1.79 -47.24
CA GLY A 134 5.68 1.77 -48.70
C GLY A 134 5.31 0.45 -49.39
N LYS A 135 4.91 -0.59 -48.66
CA LYS A 135 4.50 -1.86 -49.28
C LYS A 135 3.07 -1.76 -49.85
N PRO A 136 2.80 -2.31 -51.03
CA PRO A 136 1.48 -2.27 -51.66
C PRO A 136 0.56 -3.35 -51.07
N LEU A 137 0.33 -3.33 -49.75
CA LEU A 137 -0.60 -4.23 -49.09
C LEU A 137 -2.04 -3.78 -49.38
N THR A 138 -2.95 -4.72 -49.59
CA THR A 138 -4.38 -4.44 -49.74
C THR A 138 -5.08 -4.46 -48.37
N TYR A 139 -6.33 -4.01 -48.31
CA TYR A 139 -7.16 -4.19 -47.10
C TYR A 139 -7.33 -5.67 -46.74
N ALA A 140 -7.42 -6.56 -47.73
CA ALA A 140 -7.50 -8.00 -47.48
C ALA A 140 -6.23 -8.53 -46.80
N ASP A 141 -5.05 -8.08 -47.26
CA ASP A 141 -3.77 -8.44 -46.62
C ASP A 141 -3.68 -7.90 -45.19
N ALA A 142 -4.11 -6.64 -44.98
CA ALA A 142 -4.15 -6.04 -43.66
C ALA A 142 -5.10 -6.79 -42.70
N GLU A 143 -6.26 -7.25 -43.17
CA GLU A 143 -7.18 -8.06 -42.39
C GLU A 143 -6.59 -9.41 -41.97
N VAL A 144 -5.84 -10.07 -42.86
CA VAL A 144 -5.12 -11.31 -42.54
C VAL A 144 -4.06 -11.05 -41.47
N ILE A 145 -3.24 -10.00 -41.64
CA ILE A 145 -2.20 -9.62 -40.66
C ILE A 145 -2.83 -9.23 -39.31
N LEU A 146 -3.97 -8.53 -39.32
CA LEU A 146 -4.72 -8.20 -38.11
C LEU A 146 -5.13 -9.46 -37.35
N ALA A 147 -5.73 -10.42 -38.05
CA ALA A 147 -6.22 -11.66 -37.46
C ALA A 147 -5.09 -12.58 -36.97
N GLU A 148 -4.03 -12.73 -37.76
CA GLU A 148 -2.97 -13.73 -37.51
C GLU A 148 -1.80 -13.22 -36.66
N GLN A 149 -1.51 -11.91 -36.69
CA GLN A 149 -0.34 -11.34 -36.01
C GLN A 149 -0.73 -10.34 -34.93
N ILE A 150 -1.54 -9.34 -35.25
CA ILE A 150 -1.78 -8.19 -34.35
C ILE A 150 -2.71 -8.57 -33.19
N VAL A 151 -3.86 -9.18 -33.46
CA VAL A 151 -4.81 -9.60 -32.41
C VAL A 151 -4.16 -10.61 -31.44
N PRO A 152 -3.41 -11.63 -31.90
CA PRO A 152 -2.64 -12.50 -31.01
C PRO A 152 -1.52 -11.77 -30.25
N ALA A 153 -0.92 -10.71 -30.84
CA ALA A 153 0.07 -9.90 -30.13
C ALA A 153 -0.56 -9.03 -29.03
N LEU A 154 -1.77 -8.49 -29.23
CA LEU A 154 -2.51 -7.75 -28.19
C LEU A 154 -3.07 -8.67 -27.10
N VAL A 155 -3.59 -9.83 -27.51
CA VAL A 155 -4.27 -10.79 -26.64
C VAL A 155 -3.62 -12.17 -26.79
N PRO A 156 -2.41 -12.39 -26.23
CA PRO A 156 -1.67 -13.64 -26.43
C PRO A 156 -2.25 -14.82 -25.66
N THR A 157 -2.83 -14.54 -24.49
CA THR A 157 -3.35 -15.55 -23.56
C THR A 157 -4.69 -15.13 -22.99
N THR A 158 -5.29 -16.02 -22.21
CA THR A 158 -6.37 -15.69 -21.29
C THR A 158 -5.97 -14.52 -20.39
N LEU A 159 -6.94 -13.66 -20.07
CA LEU A 159 -6.78 -12.52 -19.18
C LEU A 159 -6.43 -13.03 -17.77
N PRO A 160 -5.23 -12.72 -17.22
CA PRO A 160 -4.88 -13.13 -15.88
C PRO A 160 -5.83 -12.52 -14.83
N ILE A 161 -6.20 -13.27 -13.80
CA ILE A 161 -7.02 -12.73 -12.70
C ILE A 161 -6.14 -11.87 -11.79
N PHE A 162 -6.59 -10.64 -11.50
CA PHE A 162 -5.91 -9.75 -10.55
C PHE A 162 -6.00 -10.34 -9.13
N PRO A 163 -4.88 -10.76 -8.51
CA PRO A 163 -4.95 -11.46 -7.23
C PRO A 163 -4.93 -10.47 -6.06
N ARG A 164 -6.08 -10.26 -5.40
CA ARG A 164 -6.15 -9.41 -4.18
C ARG A 164 -5.33 -9.95 -3.00
N HIS A 165 -5.17 -11.27 -2.93
CA HIS A 165 -4.54 -11.98 -1.81
C HIS A 165 -3.07 -12.35 -2.07
N ARG A 166 -2.56 -12.15 -3.29
CA ARG A 166 -1.16 -12.41 -3.63
C ARG A 166 -0.42 -11.09 -3.72
N TRP A 167 0.86 -11.12 -3.36
CA TRP A 167 1.71 -9.92 -3.37
C TRP A 167 2.04 -9.41 -4.77
N LEU A 168 1.98 -10.28 -5.77
CA LEU A 168 2.39 -10.01 -7.15
C LEU A 168 1.42 -10.67 -8.15
N GLY A 169 1.51 -10.24 -9.40
CA GLY A 169 0.72 -10.75 -10.52
C GLY A 169 -0.43 -9.84 -10.95
N GLY A 170 -0.84 -8.88 -10.11
CA GLY A 170 -1.85 -7.89 -10.47
C GLY A 170 -1.41 -6.99 -11.63
N GLU A 171 -0.10 -6.77 -11.76
CA GLU A 171 0.50 -6.06 -12.87
C GLU A 171 0.25 -6.74 -14.23
N ALA A 172 0.20 -8.07 -14.28
CA ALA A 172 0.00 -8.79 -15.54
C ALA A 172 -1.42 -8.60 -16.08
N THR A 173 -2.42 -8.53 -15.18
CA THR A 173 -3.80 -8.20 -15.54
C THR A 173 -3.91 -6.77 -16.07
N LEU A 174 -3.26 -5.81 -15.40
CA LEU A 174 -3.24 -4.41 -15.83
C LEU A 174 -2.45 -4.21 -17.13
N ASP A 175 -1.35 -4.93 -17.32
CA ASP A 175 -0.57 -4.93 -18.57
C ASP A 175 -1.45 -5.42 -19.73
N TRP A 176 -2.20 -6.51 -19.53
CA TRP A 176 -3.08 -7.07 -20.54
C TRP A 176 -4.19 -6.09 -20.94
N LEU A 177 -4.97 -5.59 -19.96
CA LEU A 177 -6.09 -4.68 -20.24
C LEU A 177 -5.62 -3.30 -20.70
N GLY A 178 -4.59 -2.78 -20.04
CA GLY A 178 -4.01 -1.47 -20.33
C GLY A 178 -3.39 -1.41 -21.72
N LEU A 179 -2.76 -2.49 -22.19
CA LEU A 179 -2.24 -2.56 -23.56
C LEU A 179 -3.35 -2.48 -24.61
N VAL A 180 -4.46 -3.21 -24.41
CA VAL A 180 -5.60 -3.17 -25.34
C VAL A 180 -6.28 -1.78 -25.31
N GLN A 181 -6.42 -1.18 -24.12
CA GLN A 181 -6.98 0.17 -23.99
C GLN A 181 -6.08 1.24 -24.63
N ALA A 182 -4.77 1.13 -24.45
CA ALA A 182 -3.82 2.12 -24.96
C ALA A 182 -3.67 2.12 -26.47
N HIS A 183 -4.14 1.08 -27.18
CA HIS A 183 -4.24 1.09 -28.64
C HIS A 183 -5.64 1.57 -29.04
N HIS A 184 -5.78 2.83 -29.44
CA HIS A 184 -6.99 3.42 -30.03
C HIS A 184 -8.27 3.27 -29.17
N GLY A 185 -8.12 3.13 -27.85
CA GLY A 185 -9.25 2.91 -26.94
C GLY A 185 -10.02 1.62 -27.26
N LEU A 186 -9.36 0.57 -27.77
CA LEU A 186 -10.04 -0.63 -28.29
C LEU A 186 -10.76 -1.45 -27.21
N LEU A 187 -10.36 -1.34 -25.94
CA LEU A 187 -10.90 -2.18 -24.86
C LEU A 187 -12.40 -1.96 -24.65
N GLY A 188 -12.84 -0.71 -24.50
CA GLY A 188 -14.25 -0.38 -24.25
C GLY A 188 -15.19 -0.92 -25.33
N PRO A 189 -15.03 -0.53 -26.60
CA PRO A 189 -15.85 -1.02 -27.72
C PRO A 189 -15.82 -2.55 -27.87
N THR A 190 -14.68 -3.17 -27.60
CA THR A 190 -14.56 -4.64 -27.65
C THR A 190 -15.39 -5.30 -26.55
N LEU A 191 -15.34 -4.78 -25.32
CA LEU A 191 -16.15 -5.28 -24.20
C LEU A 191 -17.64 -5.03 -24.41
N GLU A 192 -18.02 -3.87 -24.93
CA GLU A 192 -19.42 -3.56 -25.28
C GLU A 192 -19.96 -4.52 -26.33
N ARG A 193 -19.19 -4.80 -27.38
CA ARG A 193 -19.57 -5.77 -28.41
C ARG A 193 -19.65 -7.19 -27.87
N MET A 194 -18.68 -7.60 -27.06
CA MET A 194 -18.65 -8.94 -26.46
C MET A 194 -19.80 -9.18 -25.49
N LEU A 195 -20.15 -8.18 -24.68
CA LEU A 195 -21.17 -8.28 -23.65
C LEU A 195 -22.57 -7.90 -24.15
N GLY A 196 -22.67 -7.31 -25.35
CA GLY A 196 -23.90 -6.73 -25.88
C GLY A 196 -24.27 -5.40 -25.22
N PRO A 197 -25.13 -4.61 -25.88
CA PRO A 197 -25.53 -3.29 -25.39
C PRO A 197 -26.16 -3.39 -24.00
N MET A 198 -25.83 -2.44 -23.13
CA MET A 198 -26.50 -2.33 -21.84
C MET A 198 -27.98 -2.00 -22.10
N LYS A 199 -28.88 -2.93 -21.76
CA LYS A 199 -30.32 -2.63 -21.80
C LYS A 199 -30.57 -1.51 -20.80
N THR A 200 -30.83 -0.30 -21.29
CA THR A 200 -31.23 0.87 -20.49
C THR A 200 -32.64 0.66 -19.97
N ASN A 201 -32.83 -0.33 -19.10
CA ASN A 201 -34.14 -0.70 -18.55
C ASN A 201 -34.53 0.16 -17.33
N THR A 202 -33.85 1.27 -17.10
CA THR A 202 -34.19 2.23 -16.06
C THR A 202 -34.26 3.59 -16.73
N PRO A 203 -35.40 4.32 -16.66
CA PRO A 203 -35.43 5.71 -17.08
C PRO A 203 -34.32 6.41 -16.30
N VAL A 204 -33.30 6.88 -17.01
CA VAL A 204 -32.28 7.74 -16.44
C VAL A 204 -33.06 8.94 -15.92
N VAL A 205 -33.26 9.01 -14.60
CA VAL A 205 -33.73 10.23 -13.96
C VAL A 205 -32.73 11.29 -14.40
N ASP A 206 -33.22 12.26 -15.15
CA ASP A 206 -32.40 13.28 -15.80
C ASP A 206 -31.50 13.93 -14.75
N ALA A 207 -30.20 13.59 -14.79
CA ALA A 207 -29.21 14.11 -13.87
C ALA A 207 -29.10 15.65 -13.98
N GLY A 208 -29.64 16.24 -15.05
CA GLY A 208 -29.80 17.68 -15.22
C GLY A 208 -30.70 18.35 -14.17
N GLN A 209 -31.64 17.65 -13.53
CA GLN A 209 -32.45 18.22 -12.44
C GLN A 209 -31.80 18.10 -11.05
N VAL A 210 -30.74 17.31 -10.90
CA VAL A 210 -29.93 17.25 -9.66
C VAL A 210 -28.70 18.17 -9.76
N ALA A 211 -28.25 18.50 -10.98
CA ALA A 211 -27.08 19.34 -11.23
C ALA A 211 -27.23 20.83 -10.83
N SER A 212 -28.43 21.30 -10.46
CA SER A 212 -28.62 22.65 -9.88
C SER A 212 -28.30 22.73 -8.38
N SER A 213 -27.85 21.64 -7.75
CA SER A 213 -27.31 21.62 -6.39
C SER A 213 -25.86 21.12 -6.42
N TRP A 214 -24.91 22.04 -6.29
CA TRP A 214 -23.47 21.74 -6.28
C TRP A 214 -23.01 20.96 -5.02
N ASP A 215 -23.90 20.67 -4.07
CA ASP A 215 -23.71 19.70 -2.96
C ASP A 215 -23.83 18.23 -3.42
N GLY A 216 -24.29 17.99 -4.64
CA GLY A 216 -24.64 16.67 -5.16
C GLY A 216 -23.47 15.71 -5.46
N THR A 217 -22.21 16.14 -5.52
CA THR A 217 -21.08 15.22 -5.82
C THR A 217 -20.70 14.36 -4.62
N VAL A 218 -20.78 14.92 -3.41
CA VAL A 218 -20.60 14.15 -2.17
C VAL A 218 -21.85 13.32 -1.89
N GLU A 219 -23.04 13.86 -2.12
CA GLU A 219 -24.29 13.10 -1.97
C GLU A 219 -24.43 11.98 -3.01
N ALA A 220 -23.97 12.16 -4.25
CA ALA A 220 -23.92 11.11 -5.26
C ALA A 220 -22.85 10.05 -4.94
N ALA A 221 -21.67 10.45 -4.44
CA ALA A 221 -20.68 9.50 -3.95
C ALA A 221 -21.17 8.74 -2.70
N VAL A 222 -21.93 9.40 -1.83
CA VAL A 222 -22.55 8.82 -0.63
C VAL A 222 -23.74 7.93 -0.99
N GLN A 223 -24.61 8.31 -1.93
CA GLN A 223 -25.70 7.48 -2.45
C GLN A 223 -25.16 6.28 -3.21
N TRP A 224 -24.16 6.47 -4.07
CA TRP A 224 -23.50 5.38 -4.78
C TRP A 224 -22.79 4.42 -3.82
N ALA A 225 -22.15 4.94 -2.76
CA ALA A 225 -21.60 4.11 -1.68
C ALA A 225 -22.70 3.42 -0.83
N GLN A 226 -23.88 4.04 -0.67
CA GLN A 226 -25.03 3.44 0.03
C GLN A 226 -25.69 2.32 -0.79
N GLU A 227 -25.75 2.47 -2.12
CA GLU A 227 -26.26 1.45 -3.05
C GLU A 227 -25.26 0.29 -3.17
N SER A 228 -23.97 0.58 -3.31
CA SER A 228 -22.91 -0.44 -3.35
C SER A 228 -22.78 -1.21 -2.03
N ALA A 229 -22.97 -0.55 -0.88
CA ALA A 229 -22.96 -1.20 0.44
C ALA A 229 -24.20 -2.05 0.75
N LYS A 230 -25.29 -1.90 -0.01
CA LYS A 230 -26.47 -2.78 0.07
C LYS A 230 -26.28 -4.07 -0.72
N GLU A 231 -25.43 -4.07 -1.76
CA GLU A 231 -25.18 -5.24 -2.61
C GLU A 231 -23.95 -6.07 -2.16
N ASP A 232 -22.90 -5.45 -1.59
CA ASP A 232 -21.66 -6.15 -1.18
C ASP A 232 -21.63 -6.53 0.32
N GLY A 233 -22.72 -7.10 0.83
CA GLY A 233 -22.85 -7.56 2.21
C GLY A 233 -22.14 -8.88 2.52
N ASP A 234 -20.79 -8.93 2.48
CA ASP A 234 -19.97 -9.79 3.38
C ASP A 234 -18.44 -9.61 3.29
N GLY A 235 -17.94 -8.54 2.66
CA GLY A 235 -16.50 -8.33 2.46
C GLY A 235 -15.81 -7.51 3.56
N GLN A 236 -15.90 -7.87 4.85
CA GLN A 236 -15.08 -7.21 5.87
C GLN A 236 -13.63 -7.72 5.84
N ALA A 237 -12.72 -6.86 5.37
CA ALA A 237 -11.29 -6.94 5.68
C ALA A 237 -11.06 -6.61 7.17
N GLY A 238 -11.51 -7.51 8.05
CA GLY A 238 -11.10 -7.60 9.44
C GLY A 238 -9.93 -8.56 9.55
N GLU A 239 -8.93 -8.17 10.32
CA GLU A 239 -7.84 -9.00 10.79
C GLU A 239 -8.37 -10.36 11.27
N VAL A 240 -8.04 -11.45 10.54
CA VAL A 240 -8.56 -12.79 10.79
C VAL A 240 -7.85 -13.39 12.00
N SER A 241 -8.45 -13.26 13.18
CA SER A 241 -8.33 -14.31 14.20
C SER A 241 -9.28 -15.43 13.79
N ALA A 242 -8.73 -16.58 13.40
CA ALA A 242 -9.51 -17.75 13.05
C ALA A 242 -10.36 -18.21 14.25
N PRO A 243 -11.67 -18.43 14.11
CA PRO A 243 -12.44 -19.08 15.16
C PRO A 243 -12.11 -20.58 15.17
N VAL A 244 -11.88 -21.12 16.38
CA VAL A 244 -11.77 -22.56 16.66
C VAL A 244 -13.05 -23.26 16.18
N PRO A 245 -13.00 -24.36 15.41
CA PRO A 245 -14.20 -25.04 14.95
C PRO A 245 -14.85 -25.78 16.13
N LEU A 246 -16.12 -25.47 16.41
CA LEU A 246 -17.00 -26.35 17.18
C LEU A 246 -17.49 -27.50 16.27
N PRO A 247 -17.73 -28.71 16.81
CA PRO A 247 -18.18 -29.84 16.02
C PRO A 247 -19.63 -29.61 15.55
N LEU A 248 -19.83 -29.59 14.23
CA LEU A 248 -21.16 -29.56 13.61
C LEU A 248 -21.75 -30.98 13.55
N PRO A 249 -23.05 -31.16 13.85
CA PRO A 249 -23.73 -32.43 13.68
C PRO A 249 -23.93 -32.75 12.19
N ALA A 250 -23.83 -34.03 11.85
CA ALA A 250 -23.96 -34.56 10.48
C ALA A 250 -25.30 -34.14 9.84
N ALA A 251 -25.24 -33.44 8.72
CA ALA A 251 -26.38 -33.09 7.89
C ALA A 251 -26.44 -34.05 6.68
N PRO A 252 -27.65 -34.41 6.19
CA PRO A 252 -27.85 -35.38 5.12
C PRO A 252 -27.28 -34.90 3.77
N GLU A 253 -26.67 -35.82 3.01
CA GLU A 253 -25.82 -35.59 1.82
C GLU A 253 -26.56 -35.50 0.47
N GLU A 254 -27.81 -35.05 0.40
CA GLU A 254 -28.52 -35.02 -0.88
C GLU A 254 -28.56 -33.61 -1.51
N ASN A 255 -27.96 -33.49 -2.71
CA ASN A 255 -28.18 -32.48 -3.75
C ASN A 255 -27.47 -31.10 -3.66
N LYS A 256 -26.19 -31.02 -3.26
CA LYS A 256 -25.41 -29.75 -3.26
C LYS A 256 -24.86 -29.31 -4.63
N ASP A 257 -24.65 -30.23 -5.57
CA ASP A 257 -23.96 -29.90 -6.82
C ASP A 257 -24.86 -29.19 -7.85
N ALA A 258 -26.17 -29.45 -7.85
CA ALA A 258 -27.12 -28.74 -8.71
C ALA A 258 -27.28 -27.26 -8.30
N ALA A 259 -27.35 -26.98 -6.99
CA ALA A 259 -27.46 -25.61 -6.47
C ALA A 259 -26.19 -24.78 -6.73
N ALA A 260 -25.01 -25.40 -6.76
CA ALA A 260 -23.76 -24.73 -7.10
C ALA A 260 -23.70 -24.33 -8.59
N SER A 261 -24.25 -25.17 -9.49
CA SER A 261 -24.25 -24.91 -10.93
C SER A 261 -25.18 -23.76 -11.33
N GLN A 262 -26.35 -23.65 -10.70
CA GLN A 262 -27.35 -22.61 -10.99
C GLN A 262 -26.87 -21.21 -10.56
N ASN A 263 -25.96 -21.15 -9.59
CA ASN A 263 -25.38 -19.90 -9.09
C ASN A 263 -24.30 -19.31 -10.04
N TRP A 264 -23.55 -20.12 -10.78
CA TRP A 264 -22.45 -19.60 -11.60
C TRP A 264 -22.92 -18.73 -12.78
N ALA A 265 -24.06 -19.08 -13.40
CA ALA A 265 -24.62 -18.28 -14.50
C ALA A 265 -25.05 -16.89 -14.01
N GLU A 266 -25.68 -16.81 -12.83
CA GLU A 266 -26.08 -15.56 -12.20
C GLU A 266 -24.87 -14.73 -11.76
N LEU A 267 -23.87 -15.38 -11.15
CA LEU A 267 -22.62 -14.74 -10.76
C LEU A 267 -21.84 -14.21 -11.98
N LYS A 268 -21.77 -14.97 -13.08
CA LYS A 268 -21.19 -14.50 -14.34
C LYS A 268 -21.96 -13.31 -14.90
N LYS A 269 -23.29 -13.34 -14.85
CA LYS A 269 -24.14 -12.21 -15.28
C LYS A 269 -23.89 -10.95 -14.44
N SER A 270 -23.69 -11.11 -13.13
CA SER A 270 -23.36 -9.98 -12.25
C SER A 270 -21.97 -9.41 -12.55
N PHE A 271 -20.97 -10.24 -12.84
CA PHE A 271 -19.67 -9.77 -13.31
C PHE A 271 -19.77 -9.02 -14.64
N GLN A 272 -20.51 -9.55 -15.62
CA GLN A 272 -20.74 -8.86 -16.89
C GLN A 272 -21.43 -7.51 -16.69
N GLN A 273 -22.39 -7.43 -15.76
CA GLN A 273 -23.04 -6.17 -15.42
C GLN A 273 -22.07 -5.16 -14.80
N LYS A 274 -21.21 -5.60 -13.86
CA LYS A 274 -20.15 -4.75 -13.28
C LYS A 274 -19.20 -4.23 -14.36
N VAL A 275 -18.80 -5.08 -15.33
CA VAL A 275 -17.95 -4.66 -16.46
C VAL A 275 -18.66 -3.66 -17.38
N ARG A 276 -19.94 -3.88 -17.73
CA ARG A 276 -20.71 -2.92 -18.54
C ARG A 276 -20.81 -1.55 -17.85
N GLN A 277 -21.10 -1.54 -16.55
CA GLN A 277 -21.16 -0.29 -15.77
C GLN A 277 -19.82 0.42 -15.71
N TRP A 278 -18.73 -0.33 -15.58
CA TRP A 278 -17.38 0.22 -15.58
C TRP A 278 -17.03 0.88 -16.91
N VAL A 279 -17.21 0.18 -18.02
CA VAL A 279 -16.96 0.72 -19.38
C VAL A 279 -17.82 1.95 -19.68
N ALA A 280 -19.09 1.95 -19.23
CA ALA A 280 -19.99 3.07 -19.48
C ALA A 280 -19.70 4.33 -18.64
N LYS A 281 -19.14 4.17 -17.43
CA LYS A 281 -18.98 5.28 -16.46
C LYS A 281 -17.55 5.77 -16.30
N ARG A 282 -16.54 4.97 -16.63
CA ARG A 282 -15.14 5.27 -16.33
C ARG A 282 -14.33 5.39 -17.61
N ASP A 283 -13.44 6.38 -17.64
CA ASP A 283 -12.36 6.42 -18.61
C ASP A 283 -11.34 5.32 -18.25
N LEU A 284 -11.24 4.31 -19.12
CA LEU A 284 -10.39 3.13 -18.93
C LEU A 284 -8.89 3.45 -18.96
N ASN A 285 -8.50 4.67 -19.33
CA ASN A 285 -7.12 5.14 -19.21
C ASN A 285 -6.65 5.25 -17.73
N VAL A 286 -7.57 5.08 -16.77
CA VAL A 286 -7.25 4.80 -15.35
C VAL A 286 -6.26 3.64 -15.19
N LEU A 287 -6.28 2.66 -16.08
CA LEU A 287 -5.37 1.52 -16.06
C LEU A 287 -3.90 1.95 -16.19
N ALA A 288 -3.61 2.96 -17.02
CA ALA A 288 -2.25 3.51 -17.17
C ALA A 288 -1.80 4.22 -15.87
N VAL A 289 -2.68 4.99 -15.24
CA VAL A 289 -2.39 5.68 -13.97
C VAL A 289 -2.09 4.69 -12.86
N VAL A 290 -2.97 3.71 -12.66
CA VAL A 290 -2.80 2.67 -11.63
C VAL A 290 -1.52 1.87 -11.89
N ARG A 291 -1.27 1.50 -13.16
CA ARG A 291 -0.08 0.74 -13.53
C ARG A 291 1.20 1.51 -13.27
N ASN A 292 1.26 2.81 -13.56
CA ASN A 292 2.39 3.68 -13.25
C ASN A 292 2.63 3.73 -11.73
N ALA A 293 1.59 3.99 -10.94
CA ALA A 293 1.70 4.08 -9.47
C ALA A 293 2.14 2.75 -8.83
N MET A 294 1.70 1.60 -9.37
CA MET A 294 2.09 0.27 -8.90
C MET A 294 3.57 -0.06 -9.17
N THR A 295 4.22 0.58 -10.16
CA THR A 295 5.64 0.29 -10.50
C THR A 295 6.58 0.40 -9.29
N VAL A 296 6.31 1.35 -8.39
CA VAL A 296 7.10 1.59 -7.17
C VAL A 296 7.04 0.36 -6.27
N VAL A 297 5.83 -0.08 -5.94
CA VAL A 297 5.59 -1.17 -4.98
C VAL A 297 6.04 -2.50 -5.53
N THR A 298 5.72 -2.76 -6.80
CA THR A 298 6.15 -3.97 -7.49
C THR A 298 7.68 -4.08 -7.52
N SER A 299 8.40 -2.99 -7.82
CA SER A 299 9.87 -2.99 -7.79
C SER A 299 10.43 -3.24 -6.38
N LEU A 300 9.80 -2.64 -5.36
CA LEU A 300 10.18 -2.85 -3.95
C LEU A 300 9.94 -4.29 -3.49
N PHE A 301 8.81 -4.89 -3.87
CA PHE A 301 8.52 -6.31 -3.63
C PHE A 301 9.57 -7.22 -4.22
N TYR A 302 9.94 -7.00 -5.48
CA TYR A 302 11.00 -7.79 -6.12
C TYR A 302 12.34 -7.62 -5.40
N GLY A 303 12.66 -6.41 -4.93
CA GLY A 303 13.84 -6.16 -4.11
C GLY A 303 13.87 -7.00 -2.84
N PHE A 304 12.78 -6.99 -2.06
CA PHE A 304 12.71 -7.75 -0.82
C PHE A 304 12.61 -9.26 -1.03
N LEU A 305 11.85 -9.74 -2.02
CA LEU A 305 11.77 -11.16 -2.34
C LEU A 305 13.12 -11.69 -2.83
N LYS A 306 13.87 -10.91 -3.63
CA LYS A 306 15.24 -11.25 -4.00
C LYS A 306 16.14 -11.38 -2.77
N LYS A 307 16.01 -10.47 -1.79
CA LYS A 307 16.77 -10.53 -0.53
C LYS A 307 16.35 -11.70 0.35
N ALA A 308 15.07 -12.05 0.38
CA ALA A 308 14.53 -13.21 1.09
C ALA A 308 15.03 -14.54 0.50
N ALA A 309 15.31 -14.56 -0.80
CA ALA A 309 15.69 -15.77 -1.52
C ALA A 309 17.03 -16.39 -1.02
N PRO A 310 17.17 -17.73 -1.02
CA PRO A 310 18.42 -18.41 -0.69
C PRO A 310 19.61 -18.00 -1.56
N GLU A 311 19.37 -17.62 -2.81
CA GLU A 311 20.37 -17.12 -3.77
C GLU A 311 21.11 -15.90 -3.23
N TRP A 312 20.40 -14.99 -2.56
CA TRP A 312 21.00 -13.79 -2.00
C TRP A 312 21.99 -14.12 -0.89
N GLU A 313 21.66 -15.08 -0.03
CA GLU A 313 22.54 -15.55 1.04
C GLU A 313 23.79 -16.24 0.46
N ARG A 314 23.63 -17.04 -0.60
CA ARG A 314 24.76 -17.63 -1.34
C ARG A 314 25.67 -16.55 -1.95
N GLN A 315 25.08 -15.50 -2.54
CA GLN A 315 25.83 -14.37 -3.07
C GLN A 315 26.61 -13.65 -1.96
N GLN A 316 26.02 -13.42 -0.78
CA GLN A 316 26.73 -12.77 0.33
C GLN A 316 27.86 -13.65 0.89
N GLN A 317 27.70 -14.97 0.91
CA GLN A 317 28.78 -15.89 1.27
C GLN A 317 29.92 -15.85 0.25
N HIS A 318 29.60 -15.83 -1.04
CA HIS A 318 30.59 -15.70 -2.11
C HIS A 318 31.38 -14.39 -1.99
N ARG A 319 30.70 -13.25 -1.76
CA ARG A 319 31.35 -11.95 -1.52
C ARG A 319 32.33 -12.00 -0.35
N CYS A 320 31.95 -12.65 0.75
CA CYS A 320 32.83 -12.84 1.91
C CYS A 320 34.07 -13.65 1.54
N LEU A 321 33.92 -14.72 0.74
CA LEU A 321 35.07 -15.51 0.24
C LEU A 321 36.00 -14.70 -0.68
N GLN A 322 35.48 -13.67 -1.35
CA GLN A 322 36.25 -12.73 -2.16
C GLN A 322 36.88 -11.60 -1.33
N GLY A 323 36.80 -11.65 0.00
CA GLY A 323 37.30 -10.59 0.88
C GLY A 323 36.43 -9.33 0.91
N GLN A 324 35.25 -9.34 0.28
CA GLN A 324 34.32 -8.22 0.34
C GLN A 324 33.46 -8.27 1.61
N CYS A 325 33.04 -7.10 2.10
CA CYS A 325 32.16 -7.01 3.26
C CYS A 325 30.80 -7.69 2.98
N ARG A 326 30.46 -8.63 3.87
CA ARG A 326 29.17 -9.32 3.87
C ARG A 326 28.05 -8.36 4.26
N LYS A 327 26.95 -8.39 3.51
CA LYS A 327 25.72 -7.68 3.87
C LYS A 327 24.77 -8.60 4.62
N TYR A 328 23.94 -8.01 5.47
CA TYR A 328 22.91 -8.71 6.24
C TYR A 328 21.54 -8.12 5.95
N ARG A 329 20.48 -8.96 5.99
CA ARG A 329 19.11 -8.49 5.72
C ARG A 329 18.67 -7.42 6.70
N ALA A 330 18.90 -7.64 8.00
CA ALA A 330 18.58 -6.67 9.06
C ALA A 330 19.35 -5.34 8.86
N THR A 331 20.64 -5.41 8.54
CA THR A 331 21.45 -4.21 8.25
C THR A 331 20.98 -3.50 6.99
N GLU A 332 20.65 -4.21 5.91
CA GLU A 332 20.11 -3.61 4.67
C GLU A 332 18.75 -2.93 4.91
N CYS A 333 17.90 -3.49 5.77
CA CYS A 333 16.67 -2.84 6.24
C CYS A 333 16.98 -1.58 7.05
N ALA A 334 17.90 -1.65 8.01
CA ALA A 334 18.35 -0.50 8.82
C ALA A 334 18.98 0.62 7.96
N ILE A 335 19.66 0.25 6.88
CA ILE A 335 20.18 1.18 5.87
C ILE A 335 19.01 1.81 5.10
N GLY A 336 18.03 1.01 4.71
CA GLY A 336 16.83 1.48 4.02
C GLY A 336 17.05 1.85 2.56
N SER A 337 18.11 1.35 1.92
CA SER A 337 18.48 1.69 0.53
C SER A 337 17.36 1.40 -0.49
N ASP A 338 16.61 0.31 -0.29
CA ASP A 338 15.46 -0.01 -1.14
C ASP A 338 14.32 1.01 -0.98
N LEU A 339 14.09 1.49 0.24
CA LEU A 339 13.07 2.50 0.51
C LEU A 339 13.49 3.85 -0.08
N VAL A 340 14.76 4.23 0.05
CA VAL A 340 15.28 5.47 -0.58
C VAL A 340 15.01 5.42 -2.08
N ARG A 341 15.38 4.34 -2.77
CA ARG A 341 15.08 4.17 -4.20
C ARG A 341 13.59 4.20 -4.52
N ALA A 342 12.74 3.66 -3.63
CA ALA A 342 11.29 3.73 -3.80
C ALA A 342 10.77 5.17 -3.66
N PHE A 343 11.26 5.94 -2.68
CA PHE A 343 10.91 7.36 -2.51
C PHE A 343 11.44 8.23 -3.65
N ASP A 344 12.66 7.98 -4.13
CA ASP A 344 13.21 8.65 -5.31
C ASP A 344 12.32 8.41 -6.53
N ARG A 345 11.85 7.15 -6.70
CA ARG A 345 10.93 6.82 -7.79
C ARG A 345 9.57 7.49 -7.63
N ILE A 346 9.04 7.58 -6.42
CA ILE A 346 7.82 8.35 -6.13
C ILE A 346 8.03 9.83 -6.47
N SER A 347 9.19 10.40 -6.12
CA SER A 347 9.51 11.79 -6.45
C SER A 347 9.57 12.02 -7.95
N ILE A 348 10.26 11.16 -8.68
CA ILE A 348 10.29 11.19 -10.15
C ILE A 348 8.87 11.15 -10.71
N LEU A 349 8.02 10.21 -10.25
CA LEU A 349 6.65 10.07 -10.77
C LEU A 349 5.73 11.24 -10.42
N LEU A 350 5.90 11.87 -9.26
CA LEU A 350 5.16 13.08 -8.89
C LEU A 350 5.58 14.30 -9.73
N HIS A 351 6.84 14.33 -10.20
CA HIS A 351 7.40 15.45 -10.96
C HIS A 351 7.46 15.20 -12.48
N SER A 352 7.00 14.04 -12.95
CA SER A 352 6.94 13.70 -14.37
C SER A 352 5.50 13.59 -14.86
N PRO A 353 5.22 13.87 -16.15
CA PRO A 353 3.96 13.52 -16.77
C PRO A 353 3.63 12.02 -16.64
N ILE A 354 2.35 11.69 -16.63
CA ILE A 354 1.90 10.30 -16.51
C ILE A 354 2.22 9.55 -17.81
N ARG A 355 3.10 8.55 -17.73
CA ARG A 355 3.54 7.79 -18.91
C ARG A 355 2.38 7.01 -19.50
N ALA A 356 2.33 6.95 -20.83
CA ALA A 356 1.33 6.20 -21.61
C ALA A 356 -0.12 6.64 -21.38
N LEU A 357 -0.34 7.82 -20.78
CA LEU A 357 -1.65 8.43 -20.69
C LEU A 357 -1.86 9.26 -21.96
N PRO A 358 -2.93 9.02 -22.74
CA PRO A 358 -3.15 9.76 -23.97
C PRO A 358 -3.45 11.22 -23.69
N THR A 359 -3.05 12.11 -24.59
CA THR A 359 -3.26 13.57 -24.47
C THR A 359 -4.73 13.92 -24.29
N THR A 360 -5.64 13.17 -24.91
CA THR A 360 -7.11 13.31 -24.73
C THR A 360 -7.59 13.02 -23.30
N SER A 361 -6.79 12.31 -22.51
CA SER A 361 -7.03 12.03 -21.09
C SER A 361 -6.11 12.85 -20.17
N TRP A 362 -5.48 13.92 -20.66
CA TRP A 362 -4.73 14.86 -19.80
C TRP A 362 -5.68 15.78 -19.05
N LYS A 363 -6.39 15.16 -18.11
CA LYS A 363 -7.43 15.75 -17.29
C LYS A 363 -6.98 15.82 -15.85
N MET A 364 -7.45 16.83 -15.12
CA MET A 364 -7.07 17.05 -13.72
C MET A 364 -7.39 15.82 -12.85
N GLY A 365 -8.49 15.12 -13.14
CA GLY A 365 -8.87 13.90 -12.43
C GLY A 365 -7.77 12.84 -12.42
N PHE A 366 -7.11 12.57 -13.55
CA PHE A 366 -6.03 11.59 -13.61
C PHE A 366 -4.76 12.06 -12.90
N LYS A 367 -4.44 13.34 -13.01
CA LYS A 367 -3.33 13.96 -12.29
C LYS A 367 -3.53 13.86 -10.77
N VAL A 368 -4.71 14.24 -10.28
CA VAL A 368 -5.08 14.15 -8.86
C VAL A 368 -5.13 12.69 -8.41
N LEU A 369 -5.67 11.78 -9.23
CA LEU A 369 -5.66 10.36 -8.92
C LEU A 369 -4.24 9.82 -8.76
N MET A 370 -3.33 10.18 -9.66
CA MET A 370 -1.92 9.80 -9.59
C MET A 370 -1.25 10.34 -8.32
N LEU A 371 -1.46 11.62 -8.00
CA LEU A 371 -1.00 12.23 -6.75
C LEU A 371 -1.50 11.43 -5.53
N ARG A 372 -2.80 11.11 -5.48
CA ARG A 372 -3.41 10.39 -4.37
C ARG A 372 -2.83 8.99 -4.21
N LEU A 373 -2.68 8.24 -5.30
CA LEU A 373 -2.08 6.91 -5.31
C LEU A 373 -0.62 6.94 -4.82
N LEU A 374 0.17 7.92 -5.29
CA LEU A 374 1.58 8.07 -4.93
C LEU A 374 1.78 8.58 -3.49
N ALA A 375 0.99 9.56 -3.06
CA ALA A 375 1.01 10.05 -1.69
C ALA A 375 0.62 8.94 -0.71
N ARG A 376 -0.47 8.21 -0.99
CA ARG A 376 -0.94 7.10 -0.14
C ARG A 376 0.13 6.03 0.03
N ILE A 377 0.78 5.62 -1.06
CA ILE A 377 1.84 4.61 -0.95
C ILE A 377 3.07 5.15 -0.22
N ALA A 378 3.47 6.40 -0.46
CA ALA A 378 4.58 7.04 0.24
C ALA A 378 4.32 7.07 1.76
N GLY A 379 3.11 7.48 2.15
CA GLY A 379 2.64 7.48 3.53
C GLY A 379 2.65 6.08 4.16
N ALA A 380 2.12 5.09 3.46
CA ALA A 380 2.07 3.71 3.95
C ALA A 380 3.47 3.10 4.09
N LEU A 381 4.36 3.28 3.11
CA LEU A 381 5.75 2.80 3.17
C LEU A 381 6.54 3.49 4.29
N HIS A 382 6.36 4.81 4.48
CA HIS A 382 6.98 5.52 5.59
C HIS A 382 6.51 4.93 6.92
N PHE A 383 5.20 4.78 7.07
CA PHE A 383 4.60 4.29 8.31
C PHE A 383 5.01 2.85 8.63
N PHE A 384 4.85 1.92 7.69
CA PHE A 384 5.02 0.48 7.94
C PHE A 384 6.45 -0.02 7.86
N LEU A 385 7.32 0.67 7.12
CA LEU A 385 8.70 0.21 6.88
C LEU A 385 9.72 1.23 7.38
N ARG A 386 9.74 2.45 6.84
CA ARG A 386 10.79 3.44 7.17
C ARG A 386 10.83 3.73 8.68
N SER A 387 9.68 3.98 9.29
CA SER A 387 9.58 4.24 10.73
C SER A 387 9.99 3.04 11.56
N SER A 388 9.76 1.81 11.08
CA SER A 388 10.18 0.58 11.76
C SER A 388 11.69 0.32 11.63
N PHE A 389 12.28 0.60 10.46
CA PHE A 389 13.70 0.40 10.20
C PHE A 389 14.60 1.39 10.96
N GLN A 390 14.07 2.55 11.31
CA GLN A 390 14.76 3.55 12.15
C GLN A 390 14.64 3.25 13.66
N LYS A 391 13.93 2.18 14.04
CA LYS A 391 13.72 1.77 15.43
C LYS A 391 14.45 0.47 15.72
N CYS A 392 14.52 0.15 17.00
CA CYS A 392 15.02 -1.12 17.46
C CYS A 392 14.01 -2.24 17.14
N PRO A 393 14.48 -3.45 16.74
CA PRO A 393 15.88 -3.90 16.78
C PRO A 393 16.72 -3.54 15.54
N TYR A 394 16.12 -3.07 14.43
CA TYR A 394 16.86 -2.76 13.19
C TYR A 394 18.02 -1.79 13.41
N LEU A 395 17.80 -0.75 14.21
CA LEU A 395 18.81 0.27 14.50
C LEU A 395 20.15 -0.32 15.00
N VAL A 396 20.09 -1.32 15.88
CA VAL A 396 21.29 -1.99 16.43
C VAL A 396 22.09 -2.69 15.34
N PHE A 397 21.43 -3.31 14.36
CA PHE A 397 22.09 -3.95 13.22
C PHE A 397 22.76 -2.94 12.27
N GLY A 398 22.47 -1.64 12.42
CA GLY A 398 23.21 -0.55 11.78
C GLY A 398 24.66 -0.43 12.24
N LEU A 399 25.04 -1.00 13.40
CA LEU A 399 26.43 -1.02 13.88
C LEU A 399 27.36 -1.86 12.99
N LEU A 400 26.79 -2.79 12.22
CA LEU A 400 27.51 -3.62 11.24
C LEU A 400 27.89 -2.84 9.98
N ASP A 401 27.33 -1.65 9.76
CA ASP A 401 27.72 -0.74 8.69
C ASP A 401 28.80 0.23 9.19
N GLU A 402 30.04 0.04 8.72
CA GLU A 402 31.20 0.84 9.10
C GLU A 402 30.98 2.34 8.89
N GLY A 403 30.33 2.72 7.77
CA GLY A 403 30.12 4.12 7.42
C GLY A 403 29.12 4.84 8.33
N ARG A 404 28.30 4.10 9.09
CA ARG A 404 27.27 4.66 9.97
C ARG A 404 27.50 4.35 11.45
N ARG A 405 28.48 3.52 11.77
CA ARG A 405 28.69 2.96 13.11
C ARG A 405 28.72 4.03 14.19
N GLU A 406 29.53 5.08 14.04
CA GLU A 406 29.66 6.15 15.03
C GLU A 406 28.34 6.87 15.31
N LYS A 407 27.59 7.20 14.25
CA LYS A 407 26.27 7.83 14.36
C LYS A 407 25.29 6.92 15.11
N ILE A 408 25.28 5.62 14.79
CA ILE A 408 24.40 4.65 15.45
C ILE A 408 24.76 4.47 16.92
N VAL A 409 26.05 4.48 17.27
CA VAL A 409 26.49 4.44 18.69
C VAL A 409 25.94 5.65 19.44
N GLN A 410 26.07 6.85 18.88
CA GLN A 410 25.54 8.08 19.50
C GLN A 410 24.01 8.00 19.66
N GLU A 411 23.30 7.54 18.64
CA GLU A 411 21.84 7.37 18.68
C GLU A 411 21.41 6.36 19.76
N LEU A 412 22.09 5.20 19.87
CA LEU A 412 21.79 4.18 20.86
C LEU A 412 22.12 4.64 22.29
N GLN A 413 23.25 5.31 22.49
CA GLN A 413 23.66 5.85 23.80
C GLN A 413 22.71 6.96 24.27
N GLY A 414 22.22 7.80 23.35
CA GLY A 414 21.21 8.82 23.63
C GLY A 414 19.79 8.26 23.81
N MET A 415 19.54 7.02 23.39
CA MET A 415 18.22 6.41 23.44
C MET A 415 17.81 6.02 24.88
N PRO A 416 16.68 6.53 25.41
CA PRO A 416 16.20 6.16 26.73
C PRO A 416 15.85 4.67 26.82
N PRO A 417 16.07 4.00 27.97
CA PRO A 417 15.79 2.57 28.12
C PRO A 417 14.36 2.16 27.75
N CYS A 418 13.38 3.04 27.97
CA CYS A 418 11.98 2.76 27.66
C CYS A 418 11.67 2.67 26.15
N VAL A 419 12.56 3.14 25.27
CA VAL A 419 12.40 3.08 23.80
C VAL A 419 13.01 1.79 23.22
N ARG A 420 13.94 1.18 23.96
CA ARG A 420 14.67 -0.02 23.53
C ARG A 420 13.72 -1.22 23.57
N ASP A 421 13.84 -2.10 22.57
CA ASP A 421 13.20 -3.41 22.64
C ASP A 421 14.00 -4.35 23.56
N ALA A 422 13.48 -5.56 23.79
CA ALA A 422 14.12 -6.53 24.67
C ALA A 422 15.53 -6.94 24.22
N PHE A 423 15.72 -7.17 22.91
CA PHE A 423 17.02 -7.53 22.34
C PHE A 423 18.01 -6.38 22.48
N THR A 424 17.60 -5.16 22.11
CA THR A 424 18.48 -4.00 22.23
C THR A 424 18.86 -3.69 23.67
N SER A 425 17.92 -3.81 24.61
CA SER A 425 18.21 -3.62 26.03
C SER A 425 19.25 -4.61 26.52
N HIS A 426 19.05 -5.90 26.24
CA HIS A 426 20.01 -6.94 26.60
C HIS A 426 21.39 -6.73 25.96
N PHE A 427 21.42 -6.37 24.68
CA PHE A 427 22.66 -6.12 23.95
C PHE A 427 23.43 -4.92 24.54
N MET A 428 22.73 -3.83 24.87
CA MET A 428 23.36 -2.65 25.48
C MET A 428 23.82 -2.89 26.92
N ASP A 429 23.12 -3.74 27.67
CA ASP A 429 23.51 -4.12 29.03
C ASP A 429 24.74 -5.04 29.01
N ALA A 430 24.84 -5.93 28.01
CA ALA A 430 25.99 -6.79 27.81
C ALA A 430 27.23 -6.02 27.32
N PHE A 431 27.04 -4.99 26.49
CA PHE A 431 28.12 -4.22 25.88
C PHE A 431 27.97 -2.70 26.13
N PRO A 432 28.18 -2.23 27.37
CA PRO A 432 27.93 -0.83 27.74
C PRO A 432 28.98 0.14 27.17
N GLY A 433 28.56 1.38 26.92
CA GLY A 433 29.46 2.48 26.54
C GLY A 433 30.14 2.25 25.19
N THR A 434 31.48 2.27 25.18
CA THR A 434 32.29 2.02 23.97
C THR A 434 32.44 0.53 23.65
N ALA A 435 32.10 -0.37 24.59
CA ALA A 435 32.14 -1.82 24.35
C ALA A 435 31.14 -2.27 23.28
N ILE A 436 30.11 -1.45 22.98
CA ILE A 436 29.10 -1.72 21.96
C ILE A 436 29.68 -1.87 20.53
N VAL A 437 30.87 -1.32 20.29
CA VAL A 437 31.63 -1.47 19.02
C VAL A 437 32.85 -2.36 19.17
N SER A 438 33.00 -3.07 20.30
CA SER A 438 34.05 -4.06 20.46
C SER A 438 33.91 -5.17 19.42
N GLN A 439 35.04 -5.81 19.07
CA GLN A 439 35.02 -6.94 18.14
C GLN A 439 34.12 -8.08 18.62
N GLU A 440 34.00 -8.26 19.94
CA GLU A 440 33.09 -9.24 20.54
C GLU A 440 31.62 -8.86 20.31
N ALA A 441 31.24 -7.61 20.58
CA ALA A 441 29.88 -7.11 20.36
C ALA A 441 29.48 -7.20 18.87
N LEU A 442 30.37 -6.80 17.97
CA LEU A 442 30.16 -6.91 16.52
C LEU A 442 30.08 -8.37 16.08
N GLY A 443 30.93 -9.25 16.62
CA GLY A 443 30.89 -10.69 16.38
C GLY A 443 29.54 -11.30 16.79
N HIS A 444 29.01 -10.89 17.95
CA HIS A 444 27.69 -11.29 18.41
C HIS A 444 26.59 -10.82 17.45
N LEU A 445 26.60 -9.53 17.06
CA LEU A 445 25.64 -9.00 16.09
C LEU A 445 25.72 -9.67 14.72
N HIS A 446 26.93 -9.95 14.22
CA HIS A 446 27.13 -10.68 12.98
C HIS A 446 26.45 -12.06 13.05
N ALA A 447 26.67 -12.80 14.14
CA ALA A 447 26.08 -14.13 14.32
C ALA A 447 24.55 -14.07 14.36
N VAL A 448 23.97 -13.13 15.12
CA VAL A 448 22.52 -12.93 15.16
C VAL A 448 21.99 -12.50 13.79
N ALA A 449 22.69 -11.61 13.08
CA ALA A 449 22.27 -11.12 11.76
C ALA A 449 22.29 -12.20 10.66
N VAL A 450 23.14 -13.24 10.77
CA VAL A 450 23.11 -14.42 9.89
C VAL A 450 21.83 -15.23 10.08
N LEU A 451 21.31 -15.28 11.31
CA LEU A 451 20.17 -16.11 11.69
C LEU A 451 18.84 -15.36 11.63
N ALA A 452 18.90 -14.03 11.66
CA ALA A 452 17.74 -13.16 11.57
C ALA A 452 17.07 -13.25 10.20
N ASP A 453 15.83 -13.72 10.20
CA ASP A 453 14.91 -13.62 9.07
C ASP A 453 14.02 -12.38 9.26
N VAL A 454 14.09 -11.44 8.30
CA VAL A 454 13.27 -10.20 8.31
C VAL A 454 11.95 -10.39 7.55
N ASP A 455 11.72 -11.58 7.02
CA ASP A 455 10.54 -11.96 6.27
C ASP A 455 10.20 -13.44 6.50
N VAL A 456 8.93 -13.77 6.32
CA VAL A 456 8.42 -15.15 6.40
C VAL A 456 7.93 -15.64 5.03
N SER A 457 8.32 -14.94 3.95
CA SER A 457 7.74 -15.15 2.63
C SER A 457 8.01 -16.56 2.11
N GLY A 458 9.22 -17.08 2.32
CA GLY A 458 9.57 -18.46 1.97
C GLY A 458 8.81 -19.53 2.77
N ILE A 459 8.35 -19.21 3.98
CA ILE A 459 7.50 -20.12 4.77
C ILE A 459 6.10 -20.14 4.17
N GLU A 460 5.55 -18.97 3.86
CA GLU A 460 4.19 -18.85 3.32
C GLU A 460 4.06 -19.36 1.90
N CYS A 461 5.07 -19.16 1.04
CA CYS A 461 5.10 -19.78 -0.28
C CYS A 461 5.06 -21.30 -0.18
N ARG A 462 5.77 -21.89 0.79
CA ARG A 462 5.70 -23.35 1.04
C ARG A 462 4.31 -23.77 1.53
N HIS A 463 3.70 -23.03 2.45
CA HIS A 463 2.33 -23.30 2.90
C HIS A 463 1.31 -23.15 1.77
N ALA A 464 1.44 -22.15 0.90
CA ALA A 464 0.58 -21.97 -0.27
C ALA A 464 0.75 -23.10 -1.29
N MET A 465 1.98 -23.56 -1.52
CA MET A 465 2.26 -24.70 -2.39
C MET A 465 1.68 -26.00 -1.83
N ILE A 466 1.77 -26.23 -0.52
CA ILE A 466 1.18 -27.38 0.16
C ILE A 466 -0.34 -27.32 0.03
N ARG A 467 -0.98 -26.17 0.33
CA ARG A 467 -2.42 -25.97 0.16
C ARG A 467 -2.86 -26.26 -1.27
N LYS A 468 -2.18 -25.71 -2.28
CA LYS A 468 -2.50 -25.96 -3.69
C LYS A 468 -2.42 -27.45 -4.04
N LEU A 469 -1.42 -28.17 -3.50
CA LEU A 469 -1.32 -29.61 -3.71
C LEU A 469 -2.45 -30.39 -3.02
N LEU A 470 -2.83 -29.99 -1.81
CA LEU A 470 -3.95 -30.58 -1.10
C LEU A 470 -5.28 -30.32 -1.83
N ASP A 471 -5.50 -29.09 -2.32
CA ASP A 471 -6.68 -28.72 -3.09
C ASP A 471 -6.76 -29.52 -4.40
N GLN A 472 -5.64 -29.69 -5.12
CA GLN A 472 -5.59 -30.48 -6.35
C GLN A 472 -5.91 -31.96 -6.12
N ARG A 473 -5.52 -32.53 -4.97
CA ARG A 473 -5.79 -33.94 -4.63
C ARG A 473 -7.19 -34.17 -4.07
N GLY A 474 -7.71 -33.20 -3.30
CA GLY A 474 -9.04 -33.25 -2.71
C GLY A 474 -10.19 -33.26 -3.71
N MET A 475 -9.95 -32.90 -4.98
CA MET A 475 -10.95 -33.02 -6.05
C MET A 475 -11.21 -34.46 -6.50
N THR A 476 -10.37 -35.42 -6.12
CA THR A 476 -10.55 -36.83 -6.53
C THR A 476 -10.58 -37.82 -5.37
N TRP A 477 -9.76 -37.64 -4.31
CA TRP A 477 -9.70 -38.53 -3.14
C TRP A 477 -9.16 -37.77 -1.91
N SER A 478 -9.67 -38.05 -0.70
CA SER A 478 -9.08 -37.51 0.53
C SER A 478 -7.67 -38.08 0.71
N PRO A 479 -6.60 -37.27 0.71
CA PRO A 479 -5.24 -37.81 0.80
C PRO A 479 -4.99 -38.33 2.22
N GLU A 480 -4.56 -39.59 2.33
CA GLU A 480 -4.11 -40.17 3.59
C GLU A 480 -2.94 -39.34 4.18
N LEU A 481 -2.91 -39.18 5.50
CA LEU A 481 -1.89 -38.39 6.18
C LEU A 481 -0.48 -38.93 5.90
N GLU A 482 -0.33 -40.25 5.75
CA GLU A 482 0.93 -40.87 5.35
C GLU A 482 1.42 -40.34 4.01
N LEU A 483 0.54 -40.22 3.02
CA LEU A 483 0.90 -39.76 1.68
C LEU A 483 1.32 -38.29 1.67
N VAL A 484 0.59 -37.44 2.40
CA VAL A 484 0.96 -36.01 2.56
C VAL A 484 2.30 -35.87 3.28
N SER A 485 2.54 -36.70 4.30
CA SER A 485 3.79 -36.70 5.06
C SER A 485 4.96 -37.20 4.21
N ALA A 486 4.75 -38.25 3.42
CA ALA A 486 5.74 -38.77 2.48
C ALA A 486 6.08 -37.74 1.41
N ASP A 487 5.09 -37.05 0.83
CA ASP A 487 5.31 -36.01 -0.17
C ASP A 487 6.09 -34.82 0.39
N PHE A 488 5.78 -34.41 1.63
CA PHE A 488 6.54 -33.38 2.32
C PHE A 488 8.00 -33.80 2.52
N LEU A 489 8.23 -35.03 2.99
CA LEU A 489 9.58 -35.57 3.18
C LEU A 489 10.34 -35.71 1.86
N CYS A 490 9.69 -36.22 0.80
CA CYS A 490 10.26 -36.32 -0.54
C CYS A 490 10.59 -34.95 -1.11
N ARG A 491 9.79 -33.91 -0.86
CA ARG A 491 10.09 -32.53 -1.25
C ARG A 491 11.21 -31.93 -0.44
N GLN A 492 11.27 -32.16 0.87
CA GLN A 492 12.41 -31.73 1.68
C GLN A 492 13.69 -32.42 1.23
N ALA A 493 13.62 -33.73 0.95
CA ALA A 493 14.71 -34.49 0.38
C ALA A 493 15.09 -33.95 -1.00
N ALA A 494 14.13 -33.63 -1.88
CA ALA A 494 14.38 -33.04 -3.19
C ALA A 494 14.98 -31.63 -3.09
N LEU A 495 14.56 -30.81 -2.14
CA LEU A 495 15.18 -29.50 -1.86
C LEU A 495 16.61 -29.67 -1.35
N LEU A 496 16.84 -30.65 -0.47
CA LEU A 496 18.17 -31.02 0.00
C LEU A 496 19.02 -31.66 -1.12
N MET A 497 18.40 -32.37 -2.07
CA MET A 497 19.07 -33.04 -3.20
C MET A 497 19.37 -32.07 -4.35
N ASN A 498 18.47 -31.15 -4.67
CA ASN A 498 18.71 -30.03 -5.58
C ASN A 498 19.70 -29.02 -4.99
N ALA A 499 19.82 -28.96 -3.66
CA ALA A 499 20.95 -28.28 -3.01
C ALA A 499 22.25 -29.10 -3.08
N LYS A 500 22.19 -30.44 -3.27
CA LYS A 500 23.34 -31.35 -3.35
C LYS A 500 23.90 -31.54 -4.77
N THR A 501 23.17 -31.24 -5.84
CA THR A 501 23.73 -31.26 -7.20
C THR A 501 24.86 -30.24 -7.41
N TRP A 502 25.15 -29.38 -6.42
CA TRP A 502 26.28 -28.44 -6.45
C TRP A 502 27.22 -28.52 -5.23
N HIS A 503 27.73 -29.73 -4.96
CA HIS A 503 28.93 -30.09 -4.15
C HIS A 503 28.67 -30.70 -2.75
N GLY A 504 28.60 -32.03 -2.73
CA GLY A 504 28.32 -32.91 -1.59
C GLY A 504 29.30 -32.96 -0.40
N ARG A 505 30.08 -31.90 -0.11
CA ARG A 505 30.92 -31.85 1.12
C ARG A 505 30.75 -30.61 2.01
N ARG A 506 30.06 -29.55 1.58
CA ARG A 506 30.00 -28.27 2.34
C ARG A 506 28.87 -28.18 3.37
N PHE A 507 27.78 -28.93 3.23
CA PHE A 507 26.63 -28.84 4.16
C PHE A 507 26.90 -29.45 5.53
N GLN A 508 27.72 -30.52 5.61
CA GLN A 508 28.06 -31.13 6.89
C GLN A 508 28.83 -30.16 7.82
N LEU A 509 29.66 -29.27 7.26
CA LEU A 509 30.37 -28.28 8.05
C LEU A 509 29.45 -27.19 8.57
N ARG A 510 28.48 -26.71 7.77
CA ARG A 510 27.50 -25.72 8.24
C ARG A 510 26.63 -26.31 9.34
N ASP A 511 26.09 -27.51 9.16
CA ASP A 511 25.26 -28.16 10.18
C ASP A 511 26.09 -28.52 11.42
N ALA A 512 27.35 -28.94 11.27
CA ALA A 512 28.25 -29.19 12.40
C ALA A 512 28.63 -27.89 13.13
N LEU A 513 28.87 -26.79 12.41
CA LEU A 513 29.17 -25.48 13.00
C LEU A 513 27.94 -24.89 13.68
N LEU A 514 26.75 -24.95 13.04
CA LEU A 514 25.50 -24.53 13.66
C LEU A 514 25.17 -25.38 14.88
N LYS A 515 25.42 -26.70 14.84
CA LYS A 515 25.21 -27.60 15.97
C LYS A 515 26.22 -27.35 17.10
N LYS A 516 27.51 -27.16 16.79
CA LYS A 516 28.53 -26.80 17.80
C LYS A 516 28.28 -25.42 18.39
N TRP A 517 27.88 -24.46 17.57
CA TRP A 517 27.61 -23.09 18.00
C TRP A 517 26.32 -23.01 18.82
N ALA A 518 25.25 -23.69 18.39
CA ALA A 518 24.02 -23.87 19.18
C ALA A 518 24.28 -24.60 20.51
N GLN A 519 25.16 -25.62 20.53
CA GLN A 519 25.59 -26.27 21.77
C GLN A 519 26.43 -25.36 22.66
N ALA A 520 27.32 -24.56 22.08
CA ALA A 520 28.21 -23.68 22.83
C ALA A 520 27.51 -22.43 23.36
N HIS A 521 26.38 -22.01 22.77
CA HIS A 521 25.69 -20.75 23.08
C HIS A 521 24.22 -20.98 23.48
N GLU A 522 23.83 -22.24 23.70
CA GLU A 522 22.47 -22.67 24.07
C GLU A 522 21.34 -22.15 23.14
N LEU A 523 21.66 -21.82 21.89
CA LEU A 523 20.70 -21.24 20.95
C LEU A 523 19.80 -22.33 20.36
N GLN A 524 18.58 -22.43 20.88
CA GLN A 524 17.54 -23.31 20.35
C GLN A 524 16.65 -22.57 19.35
N LYS A 525 16.60 -23.05 18.11
CA LYS A 525 15.60 -22.61 17.14
C LYS A 525 14.26 -23.23 17.54
N ASN A 526 13.39 -22.46 18.19
CA ASN A 526 12.05 -22.91 18.57
C ASN A 526 11.21 -23.17 17.29
N LEU A 527 11.17 -24.42 16.85
CA LEU A 527 10.34 -24.88 15.72
C LEU A 527 8.88 -25.12 16.11
N ASN A 528 8.58 -25.17 17.42
CA ASN A 528 7.23 -25.30 17.94
C ASN A 528 6.61 -23.92 18.21
N ILE A 529 5.99 -23.36 17.18
CA ILE A 529 5.20 -22.11 17.28
C ILE A 529 3.82 -22.48 17.86
N GLU A 530 3.72 -22.70 19.16
CA GLU A 530 2.45 -22.44 19.84
C GLU A 530 2.24 -20.93 19.93
N GLU A 531 0.98 -20.48 19.89
CA GLU A 531 0.58 -19.08 20.03
C GLU A 531 1.50 -18.36 21.01
N LEU A 532 2.41 -17.56 20.45
CA LEU A 532 3.23 -16.66 21.22
C LEU A 532 2.23 -15.77 21.96
N LYS A 533 2.10 -15.97 23.28
CA LYS A 533 1.52 -14.94 24.17
C LYS A 533 2.04 -13.61 23.64
N GLU A 534 1.12 -12.72 23.25
CA GLU A 534 1.47 -11.42 22.69
C GLU A 534 2.65 -10.88 23.49
N PRO A 535 3.77 -10.52 22.82
CA PRO A 535 4.96 -10.04 23.51
C PRO A 535 4.51 -8.99 24.52
N GLU A 536 5.09 -9.00 25.73
CA GLU A 536 4.76 -8.04 26.78
C GLU A 536 4.56 -6.67 26.13
N ALA A 537 3.35 -6.12 26.33
CA ALA A 537 2.87 -5.00 25.54
C ALA A 537 3.97 -3.94 25.44
N LEU A 538 4.48 -3.73 24.22
CA LEU A 538 5.55 -2.78 23.97
C LEU A 538 5.17 -1.47 24.65
N THR A 539 6.13 -0.88 25.38
CA THR A 539 5.89 0.42 25.99
C THR A 539 5.45 1.40 24.91
N VAL A 540 4.64 2.40 25.30
CA VAL A 540 4.22 3.44 24.36
C VAL A 540 5.44 4.07 23.69
N CYS A 541 6.51 4.31 24.46
CA CYS A 541 7.80 4.84 23.97
C CYS A 541 8.44 3.95 22.90
N ALA A 542 8.56 2.64 23.14
CA ALA A 542 9.13 1.69 22.17
C ALA A 542 8.29 1.63 20.89
N SER A 543 6.96 1.62 21.01
CA SER A 543 6.07 1.64 19.85
C SER A 543 6.19 2.93 19.02
N LEU A 544 6.48 4.05 19.68
CA LEU A 544 6.64 5.36 19.08
C LEU A 544 8.05 5.56 18.50
N GLY A 545 9.06 4.94 19.10
CA GLY A 545 10.47 5.15 18.80
C GLY A 545 11.09 6.37 19.50
N PHE A 546 10.39 6.97 20.46
CA PHE A 546 10.87 8.12 21.23
C PHE A 546 10.23 8.14 22.62
N CYS A 547 10.84 8.88 23.55
CA CYS A 547 10.42 8.88 24.94
C CYS A 547 9.27 9.86 25.18
N VAL A 548 8.18 9.35 25.77
CA VAL A 548 7.05 10.16 26.27
C VAL A 548 6.92 10.09 27.78
N CYS A 549 7.95 9.60 28.48
CA CYS A 549 7.97 9.55 29.94
C CYS A 549 8.37 10.90 30.56
N ASP A 550 9.18 11.69 29.87
CA ASP A 550 9.58 13.03 30.31
C ASP A 550 8.57 14.07 29.80
N GLU A 551 7.74 14.58 30.70
CA GLU A 551 6.70 15.56 30.38
C GLU A 551 7.24 16.92 29.91
N THR A 552 8.51 17.21 30.17
CA THR A 552 9.16 18.47 29.77
C THR A 552 9.76 18.41 28.37
N SER A 553 10.03 17.20 27.88
CA SER A 553 10.62 16.94 26.58
C SER A 553 9.73 17.43 25.43
N GLN A 554 10.37 17.80 24.31
CA GLN A 554 9.67 18.16 23.08
C GLN A 554 8.88 16.97 22.52
N ASP A 555 9.41 15.75 22.67
CA ASP A 555 8.77 14.50 22.23
C ASP A 555 7.43 14.26 22.94
N TYR A 556 7.36 14.49 24.26
CA TYR A 556 6.12 14.41 25.00
C TYR A 556 5.10 15.47 24.56
N LYS A 557 5.55 16.71 24.32
CA LYS A 557 4.68 17.79 23.83
C LYS A 557 4.10 17.45 22.45
N ALA A 558 4.93 16.96 21.53
CA ALA A 558 4.48 16.47 20.22
C ALA A 558 3.50 15.30 20.33
N TYR A 559 3.75 14.35 21.24
CA TYR A 559 2.81 13.27 21.53
C TYR A 559 1.47 13.80 22.06
N ARG A 560 1.50 14.77 22.99
CA ARG A 560 0.29 15.37 23.54
C ARG A 560 -0.49 16.18 22.49
N PHE A 561 0.22 16.96 21.67
CA PHE A 561 -0.35 17.63 20.50
C PHE A 561 -1.07 16.62 19.61
N HIS A 562 -0.41 15.50 19.28
CA HIS A 562 -1.04 14.44 18.50
C HIS A 562 -2.28 13.86 19.17
N CYS A 563 -2.26 13.59 20.48
CA CYS A 563 -3.44 13.10 21.20
C CYS A 563 -4.61 14.10 21.13
N ASN A 564 -4.35 15.39 21.31
CA ASN A 564 -5.35 16.44 21.18
C ASN A 564 -5.87 16.51 19.74
N PHE A 565 -4.98 16.46 18.76
CA PHE A 565 -5.29 16.43 17.34
C PHE A 565 -6.23 15.28 16.98
N VAL A 566 -5.89 14.07 17.42
CA VAL A 566 -6.71 12.88 17.24
C VAL A 566 -8.05 12.99 17.96
N ALA A 567 -8.09 13.54 19.17
CA ALA A 567 -9.33 13.69 19.94
C ALA A 567 -10.33 14.60 19.22
N LEU A 568 -9.84 15.67 18.59
CA LEU A 568 -10.66 16.61 17.82
C LEU A 568 -11.05 16.04 16.45
N LEU A 569 -10.18 15.27 15.80
CA LEU A 569 -10.50 14.66 14.50
C LEU A 569 -11.47 13.46 14.61
N LYS A 570 -11.37 12.65 15.67
CA LYS A 570 -12.11 11.38 15.85
C LYS A 570 -13.61 11.48 15.61
N PRO A 571 -14.34 12.47 16.15
CA PRO A 571 -15.79 12.63 15.92
C PRO A 571 -16.17 12.76 14.44
N HIS A 572 -15.28 13.30 13.60
CA HIS A 572 -15.51 13.53 12.18
C HIS A 572 -15.14 12.34 11.30
N VAL A 573 -14.56 11.28 11.87
CA VAL A 573 -14.00 10.15 11.10
C VAL A 573 -14.47 8.78 11.60
N ILE A 574 -14.89 8.66 12.86
CA ILE A 574 -15.40 7.40 13.41
C ILE A 574 -16.83 7.16 12.88
N LYS A 575 -17.06 5.98 12.30
CA LYS A 575 -18.41 5.55 11.96
C LYS A 575 -19.26 5.52 13.24
N PRO A 576 -20.39 6.23 13.31
CA PRO A 576 -21.26 6.15 14.48
C PRO A 576 -21.65 4.69 14.71
N ARG A 577 -21.50 4.21 15.95
CA ARG A 577 -21.90 2.84 16.30
C ARG A 577 -23.39 2.68 15.99
N LYS A 578 -23.75 1.61 15.26
CA LYS A 578 -25.16 1.25 15.02
C LYS A 578 -25.87 1.17 16.38
N LYS A 579 -27.00 1.87 16.52
CA LYS A 579 -27.86 1.66 17.67
C LYS A 579 -28.46 0.26 17.57
N LYS A 580 -28.58 -0.44 18.69
CA LYS A 580 -29.20 -1.77 18.73
C LYS A 580 -30.63 -1.67 18.14
N GLY A 581 -30.86 -2.32 17.00
CA GLY A 581 -32.14 -2.28 16.26
C GLY A 581 -32.10 -1.54 14.91
N GLU A 582 -31.03 -0.81 14.59
CA GLU A 582 -30.87 -0.13 13.30
C GLU A 582 -30.27 -1.10 12.26
N THR A 583 -31.06 -1.49 11.25
CA THR A 583 -30.63 -2.42 10.19
C THR A 583 -29.67 -1.74 9.21
N ALA A 584 -29.97 -0.49 8.82
CA ALA A 584 -29.18 0.26 7.86
C ALA A 584 -27.77 0.63 8.40
N THR A 585 -26.73 0.37 7.61
CA THR A 585 -25.40 0.96 7.81
C THR A 585 -25.46 2.44 7.47
N LYS A 586 -25.26 3.31 8.46
CA LYS A 586 -25.02 4.73 8.19
C LYS A 586 -23.79 4.89 7.29
N PRO A 587 -23.83 5.82 6.32
CA PRO A 587 -22.65 6.09 5.52
C PRO A 587 -21.48 6.53 6.43
N PRO A 588 -20.23 6.23 6.04
CA PRO A 588 -19.07 6.83 6.69
C PRO A 588 -19.20 8.37 6.71
N PRO A 589 -18.79 9.04 7.80
CA PRO A 589 -18.71 10.51 7.81
C PRO A 589 -17.84 11.02 6.66
N GLU A 590 -18.16 12.20 6.12
CA GLU A 590 -17.40 12.80 5.00
C GLU A 590 -15.90 12.93 5.32
N GLY A 591 -15.54 13.36 6.54
CA GLY A 591 -14.15 13.41 6.98
C GLY A 591 -13.42 12.07 6.89
N ARG A 592 -14.12 10.95 7.09
CA ARG A 592 -13.56 9.60 6.89
C ARG A 592 -13.33 9.30 5.41
N LEU A 593 -14.28 9.64 4.55
CA LEU A 593 -14.16 9.45 3.10
C LEU A 593 -13.00 10.26 2.53
N LEU A 594 -12.85 11.51 2.98
CA LEU A 594 -11.72 12.37 2.61
C LEU A 594 -10.38 11.76 3.06
N LEU A 595 -10.32 11.22 4.28
CA LEU A 595 -9.12 10.55 4.78
C LEU A 595 -8.81 9.22 4.10
N GLU A 596 -9.81 8.38 3.81
CA GLU A 596 -9.63 7.10 3.10
C GLU A 596 -9.26 7.31 1.63
N GLY A 597 -9.74 8.41 1.04
CA GLY A 597 -9.41 8.80 -0.32
C GLY A 597 -8.13 9.64 -0.46
N THR A 598 -7.43 10.02 0.62
CA THR A 598 -6.27 10.95 0.53
C THR A 598 -6.65 12.31 -0.09
N TRP A 599 -7.80 12.85 0.30
CA TRP A 599 -8.32 14.15 -0.14
C TRP A 599 -8.04 15.29 0.84
N LEU A 600 -7.64 14.98 2.07
CA LEU A 600 -7.61 15.94 3.17
C LEU A 600 -6.23 16.59 3.36
N VAL A 601 -6.16 17.89 3.15
CA VAL A 601 -5.01 18.75 3.45
C VAL A 601 -5.27 19.50 4.75
N CYS A 602 -4.27 19.58 5.61
CA CYS A 602 -4.33 20.33 6.86
C CYS A 602 -3.33 21.49 6.81
N ARG A 603 -3.78 22.66 7.26
CA ARG A 603 -2.99 23.86 7.49
C ARG A 603 -2.90 24.11 8.99
N LEU A 604 -1.69 24.19 9.51
CA LEU A 604 -1.42 24.60 10.88
C LEU A 604 -0.95 26.05 10.89
N THR A 605 -1.76 26.92 11.49
CA THR A 605 -1.46 28.35 11.65
C THR A 605 -1.07 28.62 13.11
N PRO A 606 0.13 29.15 13.37
CA PRO A 606 0.52 29.57 14.71
C PRO A 606 -0.19 30.86 15.10
N SER A 607 -0.59 30.98 16.38
CA SER A 607 -1.18 32.19 16.96
C SER A 607 -0.46 32.53 18.26
N ARG A 608 -0.17 33.82 18.46
CA ARG A 608 0.26 34.32 19.77
C ARG A 608 -0.93 34.41 20.70
N THR A 609 -0.73 33.97 21.93
CA THR A 609 -1.73 34.06 22.99
C THR A 609 -2.15 35.50 23.29
N ASP A 610 -1.27 36.47 23.02
CA ASP A 610 -1.50 37.88 23.32
C ASP A 610 -2.53 38.54 22.37
N ASP A 611 -2.72 38.00 21.17
CA ASP A 611 -3.65 38.58 20.19
C ASP A 611 -5.12 38.25 20.51
N VAL A 612 -5.38 37.18 21.28
CA VAL A 612 -6.74 36.66 21.51
C VAL A 612 -7.50 37.46 22.59
N GLN A 613 -6.81 38.24 23.44
CA GLN A 613 -7.47 38.97 24.53
C GLN A 613 -8.07 40.33 24.13
N LYS A 614 -7.89 40.80 22.89
CA LYS A 614 -8.37 42.13 22.48
C LYS A 614 -9.72 42.17 21.77
N ASP A 615 -10.18 41.08 21.17
CA ASP A 615 -11.36 41.14 20.28
C ASP A 615 -12.72 40.89 20.97
N ASP A 616 -12.75 40.51 22.25
CA ASP A 616 -14.00 40.19 22.99
C ASP A 616 -14.36 41.21 24.10
N VAL A 617 -13.69 42.38 24.16
CA VAL A 617 -13.97 43.43 25.17
C VAL A 617 -14.31 44.78 24.52
N ASP A 618 -15.20 44.79 23.53
CA ASP A 618 -15.88 46.02 23.08
C ASP A 618 -17.07 46.37 23.99
N SER A 619 -16.77 46.58 25.28
CA SER A 619 -17.64 47.29 26.21
C SER A 619 -16.79 48.03 27.25
N GLU A 620 -16.16 49.12 26.82
CA GLU A 620 -15.59 50.13 27.73
C GLU A 620 -16.72 50.85 28.48
N PRO A 621 -16.60 51.04 29.81
CA PRO A 621 -16.89 52.30 30.44
C PRO A 621 -15.61 53.14 30.47
N GLU A 622 -15.72 54.35 29.93
CA GLU A 622 -14.66 55.35 29.82
C GLU A 622 -13.91 55.56 31.17
N GLY A 623 -12.58 55.45 31.10
CA GLY A 623 -11.70 56.22 31.98
C GLY A 623 -10.81 55.40 32.91
N CYS A 624 -9.58 55.12 32.49
CA CYS A 624 -8.42 55.26 33.39
C CYS A 624 -7.08 55.38 32.65
N ALA A 625 -6.27 56.31 33.13
CA ALA A 625 -4.94 56.74 32.72
C ALA A 625 -4.06 55.74 31.94
N SER A 626 -3.57 56.22 30.80
CA SER A 626 -2.47 55.68 30.00
C SER A 626 -1.18 55.58 30.82
N SER A 627 -0.86 54.37 31.30
CA SER A 627 0.49 54.08 31.78
C SER A 627 1.44 53.93 30.58
N SER A 628 2.32 54.91 30.40
CA SER A 628 3.40 54.87 29.42
C SER A 628 4.43 53.84 29.88
N ALA A 629 4.39 52.65 29.28
CA ALA A 629 5.43 51.64 29.46
C ALA A 629 6.77 52.25 29.04
N SER A 630 7.60 52.57 30.03
CA SER A 630 8.93 53.16 29.82
C SER A 630 9.77 52.33 28.86
N GLN A 631 10.25 52.96 27.79
CA GLN A 631 11.14 52.33 26.82
C GLN A 631 12.42 51.83 27.54
N PRO A 632 12.96 50.66 27.17
CA PRO A 632 14.19 50.16 27.77
C PRO A 632 15.34 51.17 27.54
N SER A 633 15.80 51.79 28.63
CA SER A 633 16.77 52.88 28.60
C SER A 633 18.19 52.41 28.22
N SER A 634 18.51 51.13 28.43
CA SER A 634 19.84 50.58 28.13
C SER A 634 19.98 50.18 26.66
N ALA A 635 21.16 50.40 26.08
CA ALA A 635 21.50 49.98 24.73
C ALA A 635 21.35 48.46 24.54
N TRP A 636 21.66 47.68 25.58
CA TRP A 636 21.41 46.24 25.63
C TRP A 636 19.92 45.89 25.64
N GLY A 637 19.09 46.65 26.37
CA GLY A 637 17.64 46.48 26.37
C GLY A 637 17.02 46.75 25.00
N ARG A 638 17.50 47.77 24.28
CA ARG A 638 17.10 48.05 22.89
C ARG A 638 17.58 46.99 21.91
N ALA A 639 18.82 46.50 22.04
CA ALA A 639 19.36 45.44 21.18
C ALA A 639 18.68 44.09 21.42
N ALA A 640 18.41 43.74 22.68
CA ALA A 640 17.66 42.54 23.05
C ALA A 640 16.21 42.63 22.57
N ALA A 641 15.55 43.78 22.74
CA ALA A 641 14.21 44.02 22.22
C ALA A 641 14.18 43.99 20.68
N ALA A 642 15.20 44.51 19.99
CA ALA A 642 15.31 44.45 18.53
C ALA A 642 15.56 43.02 18.03
N LYS A 643 16.40 42.23 18.72
CA LYS A 643 16.68 40.82 18.37
C LYS A 643 15.48 39.91 18.69
N LEU A 644 14.77 40.18 19.79
CA LEU A 644 13.48 39.56 20.10
C LEU A 644 12.40 39.99 19.11
N ALA A 645 12.37 41.25 18.68
CA ALA A 645 11.47 41.73 17.64
C ALA A 645 11.80 41.11 16.26
N GLN A 646 13.08 40.86 15.96
CA GLN A 646 13.51 40.20 14.73
C GLN A 646 13.13 38.71 14.75
N ARG A 647 13.42 37.98 15.85
CA ARG A 647 12.89 36.62 16.08
C ARG A 647 11.37 36.58 16.13
N ALA A 648 10.73 37.64 16.61
CA ALA A 648 9.28 37.77 16.66
C ALA A 648 8.67 38.15 15.29
N ARG A 649 9.47 38.62 14.33
CA ARG A 649 9.04 38.87 12.94
C ARG A 649 9.15 37.62 12.07
N GLU A 650 10.01 36.67 12.44
CA GLU A 650 10.07 35.34 11.85
C GLU A 650 9.18 34.38 12.64
N LEU A 651 7.87 34.67 12.70
CA LEU A 651 6.90 33.67 13.15
C LEU A 651 7.07 32.41 12.28
N PRO A 652 6.92 31.21 12.85
CA PRO A 652 6.99 29.98 12.08
C PRO A 652 6.05 30.08 10.88
N VAL A 653 6.58 29.76 9.70
CA VAL A 653 5.81 29.68 8.46
C VAL A 653 4.66 28.70 8.70
N GLU A 654 3.46 29.05 8.22
CA GLU A 654 2.32 28.15 8.25
C GLU A 654 2.70 26.81 7.63
N VAL A 655 2.27 25.71 8.26
CA VAL A 655 2.65 24.37 7.83
C VAL A 655 1.48 23.73 7.12
N PHE A 656 1.69 23.31 5.87
CA PHE A 656 0.71 22.57 5.09
C PHE A 656 1.16 21.12 4.94
N PHE A 657 0.23 20.18 5.11
CA PHE A 657 0.48 18.79 4.82
C PHE A 657 -0.76 18.05 4.32
N LEU A 658 -0.54 17.13 3.38
CA LEU A 658 -1.52 16.15 2.95
C LEU A 658 -1.49 14.96 3.91
N ILE A 659 -2.66 14.60 4.47
CA ILE A 659 -2.79 13.39 5.30
C ILE A 659 -2.84 12.17 4.36
N SER A 660 -1.64 11.67 4.04
CA SER A 660 -1.43 10.65 3.03
C SER A 660 -1.91 9.26 3.45
N TYR A 661 -1.76 8.93 4.74
CA TYR A 661 -2.13 7.64 5.31
C TYR A 661 -2.60 7.80 6.76
N VAL A 662 -3.60 7.02 7.16
CA VAL A 662 -4.11 6.94 8.53
C VAL A 662 -4.26 5.49 8.95
N ASN A 663 -3.64 5.12 10.07
CA ASN A 663 -3.94 3.87 10.74
C ASN A 663 -5.13 4.10 11.68
N PHE A 664 -6.33 3.64 11.35
CA PHE A 664 -7.55 3.91 12.14
C PHE A 664 -7.62 3.19 13.50
N SER A 665 -6.78 2.19 13.77
CA SER A 665 -6.72 1.57 15.10
C SER A 665 -5.89 2.41 16.07
N SER A 666 -4.76 2.96 15.60
CA SER A 666 -3.85 3.78 16.41
C SER A 666 -4.02 5.29 16.23
N TYR A 667 -4.75 5.73 15.19
CA TYR A 667 -4.88 7.11 14.72
C TYR A 667 -3.54 7.80 14.40
N ARG A 668 -2.52 7.03 14.06
CA ARG A 668 -1.25 7.58 13.60
C ARG A 668 -1.34 7.95 12.12
N PHE A 669 -0.75 9.08 11.77
CA PHE A 669 -0.79 9.62 10.41
C PHE A 669 0.60 9.57 9.78
N ALA A 670 0.64 9.40 8.46
CA ALA A 670 1.76 9.82 7.65
C ALA A 670 1.37 11.08 6.88
N LEU A 671 2.21 12.10 6.95
CA LEU A 671 1.98 13.44 6.44
C LEU A 671 2.98 13.71 5.32
N LEU A 672 2.47 14.14 4.17
CA LEU A 672 3.30 14.65 3.07
C LEU A 672 3.34 16.17 3.18
N ALA A 673 4.52 16.75 3.37
CA ALA A 673 4.71 18.19 3.41
C ALA A 673 4.32 18.83 2.07
N LEU A 674 3.71 20.01 2.13
CA LEU A 674 3.27 20.78 0.97
C LEU A 674 3.76 22.23 1.06
N GLU A 675 3.96 22.84 -0.09
CA GLU A 675 4.21 24.27 -0.26
C GLU A 675 2.99 24.93 -0.87
N CYS A 676 2.67 26.15 -0.43
CA CYS A 676 1.71 27.00 -1.14
C CYS A 676 2.44 27.63 -2.33
N ALA A 677 1.96 27.40 -3.56
CA ALA A 677 2.62 27.90 -4.77
C ALA A 677 2.47 29.42 -4.93
N GLU A 678 1.49 30.03 -4.27
CA GLU A 678 1.26 31.46 -4.29
C GLU A 678 2.15 32.14 -3.24
N SER A 679 3.13 32.91 -3.69
CA SER A 679 4.01 33.73 -2.83
C SER A 679 3.31 34.96 -2.23
N GLY A 680 2.02 35.13 -2.50
CA GLY A 680 1.20 36.23 -1.99
C GLY A 680 0.72 36.03 -0.55
N GLN A 681 -0.04 37.00 -0.02
CA GLN A 681 -0.71 36.85 1.27
C GLN A 681 -1.65 35.65 1.21
N ILE A 682 -1.31 34.58 1.95
CA ILE A 682 -2.16 33.39 2.07
C ILE A 682 -3.53 33.86 2.59
N PRO A 683 -4.62 33.57 1.86
CA PRO A 683 -5.95 33.96 2.28
C PRO A 683 -6.22 33.57 3.74
N ALA A 684 -6.93 34.44 4.46
CA ALA A 684 -7.42 34.13 5.80
C ALA A 684 -8.14 32.77 5.77
N PRO A 685 -8.04 31.94 6.83
CA PRO A 685 -8.55 30.56 6.82
C PRO A 685 -10.05 30.42 6.53
N ASN A 686 -10.83 31.50 6.64
CA ASN A 686 -12.26 31.54 6.35
C ASN A 686 -12.58 32.04 4.93
N SER A 687 -11.58 32.36 4.10
CA SER A 687 -11.79 32.72 2.70
C SER A 687 -12.15 31.48 1.89
N SER A 688 -13.15 31.57 1.02
CA SER A 688 -13.51 30.54 0.05
C SER A 688 -12.47 30.38 -1.07
N ALA A 689 -11.36 31.13 -1.01
CA ALA A 689 -10.29 31.08 -1.99
C ALA A 689 -9.71 29.66 -2.11
N HIS A 690 -9.58 29.23 -3.36
CA HIS A 690 -8.81 28.05 -3.71
C HIS A 690 -7.32 28.34 -3.49
N LEU A 691 -6.58 27.34 -3.01
CA LEU A 691 -5.13 27.43 -2.85
C LEU A 691 -4.45 26.47 -3.82
N LYS A 692 -3.47 26.96 -4.58
CA LYS A 692 -2.59 26.10 -5.39
C LYS A 692 -1.48 25.55 -4.49
N MET A 693 -1.49 24.25 -4.28
CA MET A 693 -0.50 23.51 -3.50
C MET A 693 0.53 22.86 -4.43
N ARG A 694 1.76 22.72 -3.92
CA ARG A 694 2.87 22.06 -4.57
C ARG A 694 3.52 21.04 -3.63
N VAL A 695 3.87 19.88 -4.15
CA VAL A 695 4.73 18.90 -3.49
C VAL A 695 6.19 19.31 -3.75
N PRO A 696 7.01 19.47 -2.69
CA PRO A 696 8.44 19.77 -2.84
C PRO A 696 9.18 18.67 -3.61
N SER A 697 10.27 19.04 -4.28
CA SER A 697 11.11 18.07 -5.00
C SER A 697 11.82 17.08 -4.07
N ASP A 698 12.22 17.55 -2.88
CA ASP A 698 12.64 16.68 -1.76
C ASP A 698 11.39 16.22 -1.01
N ILE A 699 10.89 15.03 -1.35
CA ILE A 699 9.69 14.50 -0.72
C ILE A 699 9.98 14.13 0.73
N GLN A 700 9.37 14.89 1.63
CA GLN A 700 9.40 14.61 3.05
C GLN A 700 8.07 14.04 3.50
N ILE A 701 8.03 12.71 3.64
CA ILE A 701 6.99 12.02 4.38
C ILE A 701 7.43 11.91 5.83
N GLN A 702 6.56 12.32 6.75
CA GLN A 702 6.80 12.27 8.17
C GLN A 702 5.64 11.59 8.87
N THR A 703 5.91 10.91 9.98
CA THR A 703 4.81 10.55 10.89
C THR A 703 4.27 11.83 11.54
N SER A 704 3.01 11.80 12.01
CA SER A 704 2.47 12.97 12.72
C SER A 704 3.32 13.43 13.90
N PHE A 705 4.00 12.50 14.59
CA PHE A 705 4.88 12.86 15.69
C PHE A 705 6.16 13.55 15.23
N GLU A 706 6.79 13.05 14.17
CA GLU A 706 7.97 13.68 13.57
C GLU A 706 7.64 15.10 13.12
N CYS A 707 6.51 15.28 12.45
CA CYS A 707 6.03 16.59 12.00
C CYS A 707 5.75 17.52 13.18
N PHE A 708 5.00 17.07 14.18
CA PHE A 708 4.66 17.92 15.32
C PHE A 708 5.86 18.24 16.20
N ARG A 709 6.90 17.40 16.23
CA ARG A 709 8.15 17.71 16.95
C ARG A 709 8.85 18.97 16.43
N LEU A 710 8.66 19.31 15.17
CA LEU A 710 9.21 20.49 14.53
C LEU A 710 8.44 21.78 14.86
N LEU A 711 7.24 21.68 15.45
CA LEU A 711 6.44 22.83 15.81
C LEU A 711 6.96 23.50 17.09
N ASP A 712 6.91 24.83 17.12
CA ASP A 712 7.14 25.59 18.35
C ASP A 712 5.94 25.41 19.30
N MET A 713 6.12 24.55 20.31
CA MET A 713 5.09 24.24 21.30
C MET A 713 4.84 25.40 22.29
N THR A 714 5.62 26.49 22.23
CA THR A 714 5.33 27.70 23.02
C THR A 714 4.14 28.46 22.47
N LEU A 715 3.92 28.41 21.16
CA LEU A 715 2.82 29.06 20.47
C LEU A 715 1.53 28.24 20.53
N SER A 716 0.39 28.89 20.35
CA SER A 716 -0.86 28.17 20.08
C SER A 716 -0.94 27.82 18.60
N TRP A 717 -1.61 26.72 18.26
CA TRP A 717 -1.73 26.24 16.89
C TRP A 717 -3.18 25.95 16.56
N THR A 718 -3.64 26.49 15.43
CA THR A 718 -4.96 26.24 14.86
C THR A 718 -4.84 25.37 13.62
N ALA A 719 -5.55 24.25 13.59
CA ALA A 719 -5.68 23.36 12.45
C ALA A 719 -6.93 23.74 11.64
N SER A 720 -6.72 24.07 10.37
CA SER A 720 -7.76 24.26 9.37
C SER A 720 -7.61 23.22 8.26
N PHE A 721 -8.71 22.85 7.60
CA PHE A 721 -8.77 21.71 6.69
C PHE A 721 -9.28 22.12 5.33
N TYR A 722 -8.66 21.52 4.32
CA TYR A 722 -8.95 21.73 2.92
C TYR A 722 -9.16 20.38 2.24
N ARG A 723 -10.05 20.32 1.25
CA ARG A 723 -10.20 19.17 0.36
C ARG A 723 -9.50 19.45 -0.96
N ILE A 724 -8.83 18.45 -1.53
CA ILE A 724 -8.32 18.53 -2.90
C ILE A 724 -9.51 18.65 -3.85
N VAL A 725 -9.42 19.58 -4.80
CA VAL A 725 -10.46 19.81 -5.80
C VAL A 725 -10.18 18.88 -6.98
N GLU A 726 -11.00 17.85 -7.12
CA GLU A 726 -11.18 17.14 -8.39
C GLU A 726 -12.11 18.02 -9.22
N HIS A 727 -11.60 18.80 -10.17
CA HIS A 727 -12.44 19.69 -10.96
C HIS A 727 -13.58 18.88 -11.60
N GLY A 728 -14.83 19.18 -11.23
CA GLY A 728 -16.02 18.48 -11.69
C GLY A 728 -16.92 19.40 -12.51
N ASN A 729 -16.66 19.46 -13.82
CA ASN A 729 -17.45 19.99 -14.94
C ASN A 729 -17.80 21.50 -14.92
N VAL A 730 -17.61 22.25 -16.02
CA VAL A 730 -18.41 22.12 -17.27
C VAL A 730 -17.62 22.02 -18.58
N HIS A 731 -16.33 22.35 -18.67
CA HIS A 731 -15.55 22.05 -19.88
C HIS A 731 -14.18 21.52 -19.51
N GLU A 732 -13.98 20.25 -19.88
CA GLU A 732 -12.76 19.44 -19.75
C GLU A 732 -11.61 20.06 -20.54
N GLU A 733 -11.10 21.20 -20.11
CA GLU A 733 -9.91 21.78 -20.73
C GLU A 733 -8.76 20.79 -20.53
N LEU A 734 -8.18 20.38 -21.66
CA LEU A 734 -6.96 19.59 -21.68
C LEU A 734 -5.90 20.40 -20.95
N ILE A 735 -5.24 19.74 -20.01
CA ILE A 735 -4.15 20.33 -19.27
C ILE A 735 -2.89 20.27 -20.13
N ASP A 736 -2.10 21.33 -20.10
CA ASP A 736 -0.80 21.36 -20.74
C ASP A 736 0.09 20.20 -20.23
N PRO A 737 0.93 19.57 -21.07
CA PRO A 737 1.88 18.54 -20.65
C PRO A 737 2.68 18.90 -19.38
N ASP A 738 3.08 20.16 -19.21
CA ASP A 738 3.84 20.60 -18.04
C ASP A 738 2.99 20.67 -16.78
N ASP A 739 1.72 20.99 -16.93
CA ASP A 739 0.75 20.97 -15.83
C ASP A 739 0.26 19.54 -15.54
N MET A 740 0.56 18.52 -16.35
CA MET A 740 0.19 17.12 -16.06
C MET A 740 1.06 16.44 -15.00
N ARG A 741 2.01 17.16 -14.41
CA ARG A 741 2.83 16.70 -13.28
C ARG A 741 1.98 16.63 -12.01
N PRO A 742 1.87 15.45 -11.35
CA PRO A 742 1.05 15.28 -10.14
C PRO A 742 1.47 16.11 -8.92
N ASN A 743 2.64 16.75 -8.95
CA ASN A 743 3.17 17.55 -7.85
C ASN A 743 2.43 18.86 -7.59
N THR A 744 1.54 19.34 -8.46
CA THR A 744 0.76 20.57 -8.21
C THR A 744 -0.73 20.27 -8.20
N PHE A 745 -1.51 20.88 -7.32
CA PHE A 745 -2.95 20.64 -7.25
C PHE A 745 -3.66 21.76 -6.50
N THR A 746 -4.97 21.86 -6.68
CA THR A 746 -5.79 22.89 -6.05
C THR A 746 -6.53 22.31 -4.86
N VAL A 747 -6.64 23.08 -3.78
CA VAL A 747 -7.45 22.73 -2.61
C VAL A 747 -8.45 23.84 -2.29
N CYS A 748 -9.59 23.49 -1.71
CA CYS A 748 -10.57 24.45 -1.19
C CYS A 748 -10.88 24.13 0.28
N PRO A 749 -11.26 25.11 1.11
CA PRO A 749 -11.67 24.84 2.49
C PRO A 749 -12.77 23.78 2.57
N THR A 750 -12.77 22.98 3.63
CA THR A 750 -13.84 22.00 3.89
C THR A 750 -14.38 22.11 5.31
N SER A 751 -15.72 22.13 5.43
CA SER A 751 -16.43 22.11 6.70
C SER A 751 -16.54 20.70 7.31
N ALA A 752 -16.19 19.64 6.58
CA ALA A 752 -16.36 18.25 6.99
C ALA A 752 -15.66 17.92 8.34
N VAL A 753 -14.53 18.58 8.60
CA VAL A 753 -13.73 18.41 9.82
C VAL A 753 -13.79 19.64 10.73
N GLY A 754 -14.16 20.80 10.20
CA GLY A 754 -14.13 22.09 10.91
C GLY A 754 -12.71 22.61 11.15
N SER A 755 -12.60 23.75 11.83
CA SER A 755 -11.33 24.34 12.29
C SER A 755 -11.24 24.25 13.80
N TRP A 756 -10.06 23.95 14.34
CA TRP A 756 -9.90 23.71 15.77
C TRP A 756 -8.47 23.97 16.24
N ARG A 757 -8.30 24.17 17.55
CA ARG A 757 -7.01 24.46 18.18
C ARG A 757 -6.46 23.20 18.86
N PRO A 758 -5.62 22.37 18.19
CA PRO A 758 -5.00 21.20 18.83
C PRO A 758 -4.20 21.53 20.09
N TRP A 759 -3.65 22.74 20.12
CA TRP A 759 -2.65 23.13 21.10
C TRP A 759 -2.80 24.59 21.45
N HIS A 760 -2.98 24.86 22.74
CA HIS A 760 -3.25 26.19 23.25
C HIS A 760 -1.99 27.00 23.62
N GLY A 761 -0.81 26.45 23.37
CA GLY A 761 0.46 26.99 23.83
C GLY A 761 0.88 26.39 25.17
N LEU A 762 2.19 26.40 25.43
CA LEU A 762 2.78 25.68 26.56
C LEU A 762 2.19 26.09 27.92
N THR A 763 1.94 27.39 28.10
CA THR A 763 1.42 27.95 29.36
C THR A 763 0.00 27.47 29.63
N GLU A 764 -0.91 27.58 28.64
CA GLU A 764 -2.31 27.19 28.80
C GLU A 764 -2.46 25.66 28.96
N GLU A 765 -1.72 24.87 28.18
CA GLU A 765 -1.70 23.41 28.32
C GLU A 765 -1.17 22.97 29.69
N SER A 766 -0.17 23.67 30.24
CA SER A 766 0.34 23.41 31.60
C SER A 766 -0.71 23.71 32.67
N LEU A 767 -1.47 24.79 32.52
CA LEU A 767 -2.58 25.15 33.42
C LEU A 767 -3.73 24.14 33.33
N LYS A 768 -4.13 23.78 32.11
CA LYS A 768 -5.17 22.76 31.84
C LYS A 768 -4.81 21.44 32.49
N LYS A 769 -3.56 21.00 32.35
CA LYS A 769 -3.05 19.78 32.99
C LYS A 769 -3.02 19.88 34.52
N ALA A 770 -2.65 21.03 35.08
CA ALA A 770 -2.72 21.26 36.52
C ALA A 770 -4.17 21.17 37.01
N GLY A 771 -5.13 21.66 36.22
CA GLY A 771 -6.58 21.50 36.44
C GLY A 771 -7.02 20.03 36.40
N GLU A 772 -6.65 19.28 35.37
CA GLU A 772 -6.94 17.85 35.24
C GLU A 772 -6.38 17.04 36.42
N ARG A 773 -5.16 17.34 36.87
CA ARG A 773 -4.55 16.72 38.06
C ARG A 773 -5.31 17.04 39.35
N ARG A 774 -5.90 18.24 39.47
CA ARG A 774 -6.75 18.62 40.60
C ARG A 774 -8.10 17.89 40.57
N GLN A 775 -8.71 17.75 39.38
CA GLN A 775 -9.98 17.04 39.20
C GLN A 775 -9.84 15.52 39.38
N ASN A 776 -8.75 14.93 38.86
CA ASN A 776 -8.48 13.50 38.97
C ASN A 776 -7.85 13.08 40.30
N ARG A 777 -7.49 14.03 41.18
CA ARG A 777 -7.05 13.69 42.54
C ARG A 777 -8.22 12.99 43.22
N PRO A 778 -8.11 11.70 43.56
CA PRO A 778 -9.20 10.96 44.18
C PRO A 778 -9.58 11.72 45.45
N SER A 779 -10.80 12.26 45.48
CA SER A 779 -11.32 13.01 46.62
C SER A 779 -11.06 12.20 47.89
N LYS A 780 -10.13 12.68 48.73
CA LYS A 780 -9.72 12.02 49.99
C LYS A 780 -10.95 11.65 50.84
N ARG A 781 -12.00 12.47 50.77
CA ARG A 781 -13.31 12.27 51.42
C ARG A 781 -14.02 10.96 51.03
N LYS A 782 -13.81 10.43 49.82
CA LYS A 782 -14.44 9.17 49.39
C LYS A 782 -13.66 7.92 49.86
N ARG A 783 -12.38 8.09 50.22
CA ARG A 783 -11.54 6.98 50.73
C ARG A 783 -11.77 6.73 52.21
N GLU A 784 -12.00 7.78 53.01
CA GLU A 784 -12.35 7.65 54.44
C GLU A 784 -13.74 7.03 54.64
N ARG A 785 -14.73 7.36 53.79
CA ARG A 785 -16.08 6.74 53.86
C ARG A 785 -16.12 5.27 53.44
N ASN A 786 -15.11 4.79 52.71
CA ASN A 786 -14.99 3.38 52.32
C ASN A 786 -14.04 2.57 53.23
N GLN A 787 -13.23 3.22 54.07
CA GLN A 787 -12.39 2.53 55.06
C GLN A 787 -13.14 2.21 56.37
N SER A 788 -14.28 2.84 56.65
CA SER A 788 -15.11 2.53 57.82
C SER A 788 -16.16 1.42 57.60
N VAL A 789 -16.27 0.85 56.39
CA VAL A 789 -17.12 -0.31 56.14
C VAL A 789 -16.29 -1.58 56.28
N GLY A 790 -16.25 -2.11 57.51
CA GLY A 790 -15.51 -3.33 57.84
C GLY A 790 -15.83 -4.54 56.92
N PRO A 791 -14.94 -5.55 56.88
CA PRO A 791 -14.96 -6.65 55.91
C PRO A 791 -16.22 -7.54 55.89
N ARG A 792 -17.17 -7.34 56.81
CA ARG A 792 -18.38 -8.20 56.94
C ARG A 792 -19.47 -8.02 55.86
N LYS A 793 -19.45 -6.96 55.03
CA LYS A 793 -20.53 -6.74 54.03
C LYS A 793 -20.24 -7.20 52.60
N LYS A 794 -19.02 -7.64 52.25
CA LYS A 794 -18.71 -8.11 50.89
C LYS A 794 -19.18 -9.55 50.60
N GLN A 795 -19.33 -10.42 51.60
CA GLN A 795 -19.89 -11.76 51.39
C GLN A 795 -21.41 -11.75 51.12
N ALA A 796 -22.17 -10.82 51.72
CA ALA A 796 -23.62 -10.74 51.50
C ALA A 796 -24.00 -10.28 50.08
N ARG A 797 -23.11 -9.57 49.37
CA ARG A 797 -23.40 -9.05 48.03
C ARG A 797 -23.11 -10.06 46.91
N ASN A 798 -22.24 -11.04 47.15
CA ASN A 798 -22.02 -12.15 46.22
C ASN A 798 -23.08 -13.26 46.35
N LEU A 799 -23.65 -13.49 47.55
CA LEU A 799 -24.78 -14.43 47.70
C LEU A 799 -26.09 -13.93 47.08
N LYS A 800 -26.32 -12.61 47.02
CA LYS A 800 -27.56 -12.06 46.44
C LYS A 800 -27.60 -12.13 44.90
N ARG A 801 -26.44 -12.20 44.23
CA ARG A 801 -26.38 -12.42 42.77
C ARG A 801 -26.51 -13.88 42.34
N ALA A 802 -26.37 -14.83 43.26
CA ALA A 802 -26.60 -16.25 42.99
C ALA A 802 -28.06 -16.68 43.15
N ARG A 803 -28.93 -15.82 43.71
CA ARG A 803 -30.32 -16.17 44.07
C ARG A 803 -31.39 -15.70 43.07
N ASP A 804 -31.02 -14.94 42.04
CA ASP A 804 -31.94 -14.46 40.98
C ASP A 804 -31.97 -15.36 39.72
N ARG A 805 -31.49 -16.61 39.82
CA ARG A 805 -31.82 -17.66 38.85
C ARG A 805 -32.92 -18.54 39.45
N GLY A 806 -34.17 -18.12 39.22
CA GLY A 806 -35.35 -18.91 39.55
C GLY A 806 -35.49 -20.17 38.68
N PRO A 807 -36.29 -21.16 39.12
CA PRO A 807 -36.30 -22.51 38.61
C PRO A 807 -37.33 -22.73 37.48
N ALA A 808 -37.16 -23.86 36.81
CA ALA A 808 -38.00 -24.42 35.76
C ALA A 808 -39.51 -24.45 36.10
N HIS A 809 -40.33 -24.25 35.07
CA HIS A 809 -41.71 -24.72 35.04
C HIS A 809 -41.89 -25.65 33.84
N SER A 810 -42.53 -26.77 34.13
CA SER A 810 -42.75 -27.93 33.27
C SER A 810 -44.14 -27.94 32.62
N ILE A 811 -44.27 -28.81 31.60
CA ILE A 811 -45.47 -29.52 31.12
C ILE A 811 -46.42 -28.72 30.20
N ARG A 812 -46.56 -29.15 28.94
CA ARG A 812 -47.72 -29.96 28.49
C ARG A 812 -47.54 -30.57 27.08
N ASN A 813 -47.77 -31.88 27.02
CA ASN A 813 -47.95 -32.71 25.83
C ASN A 813 -49.02 -32.16 24.88
N ARG A 814 -48.85 -32.44 23.58
CA ARG A 814 -49.97 -32.92 22.77
C ARG A 814 -49.47 -33.77 21.61
N ASP A 815 -49.87 -35.02 21.67
CA ASP A 815 -49.73 -36.05 20.64
C ASP A 815 -50.41 -35.64 19.34
N LYS A 816 -49.88 -36.13 18.22
CA LYS A 816 -50.64 -36.70 17.11
C LYS A 816 -49.70 -37.48 16.19
N GLU A 817 -49.75 -38.79 16.37
CA GLU A 817 -49.50 -39.78 15.32
C GLU A 817 -50.52 -39.56 14.19
N ASP A 818 -50.11 -39.83 12.94
CA ASP A 818 -50.93 -40.52 11.95
C ASP A 818 -50.01 -41.10 10.86
N GLU A 819 -50.24 -42.37 10.61
CA GLU A 819 -49.61 -43.30 9.66
C GLU A 819 -49.82 -42.87 8.21
N ILE A 820 -48.86 -43.18 7.32
CA ILE A 820 -49.13 -43.69 5.96
C ILE A 820 -48.04 -44.70 5.61
N GLU A 821 -48.49 -45.92 5.32
CA GLU A 821 -47.78 -47.09 4.82
C GLU A 821 -47.49 -47.00 3.31
N ASP A 822 -46.61 -47.91 2.88
CA ASP A 822 -46.63 -48.63 1.60
C ASP A 822 -45.96 -48.08 0.32
N ASP A 823 -45.00 -48.91 -0.11
CA ASP A 823 -44.92 -49.61 -1.40
C ASP A 823 -44.12 -49.05 -2.60
N ASP A 824 -43.25 -49.99 -3.03
CA ASP A 824 -42.97 -50.41 -4.40
C ASP A 824 -41.91 -49.70 -5.27
N ALA A 825 -40.89 -50.51 -5.58
CA ALA A 825 -40.53 -50.99 -6.92
C ALA A 825 -39.10 -50.70 -7.41
N LEU A 826 -38.39 -51.82 -7.49
CA LEU A 826 -37.28 -52.18 -8.39
C LEU A 826 -37.35 -51.54 -9.79
N ALA A 827 -36.20 -51.08 -10.29
CA ALA A 827 -35.66 -51.34 -11.63
C ALA A 827 -34.24 -50.73 -11.71
N ASP A 828 -33.18 -51.51 -11.72
CA ASP A 828 -32.59 -52.30 -12.81
C ASP A 828 -31.45 -51.59 -13.56
N ARG A 829 -30.42 -52.39 -13.81
CA ARG A 829 -29.11 -52.08 -14.38
C ARG A 829 -29.14 -51.92 -15.91
N HIS A 830 -27.95 -51.59 -16.44
CA HIS A 830 -27.46 -51.73 -17.83
C HIS A 830 -27.81 -50.54 -18.76
N ASP A 831 -26.92 -49.93 -19.56
CA ASP A 831 -25.68 -50.34 -20.24
C ASP A 831 -24.76 -49.11 -20.44
N ALA A 832 -23.44 -49.23 -20.28
CA ALA A 832 -22.46 -49.48 -21.36
C ALA A 832 -22.63 -48.57 -22.59
N ASP A 833 -21.72 -47.60 -22.77
CA ASP A 833 -21.10 -47.47 -24.08
C ASP A 833 -19.66 -46.96 -24.02
N SER A 834 -18.83 -47.81 -24.59
CA SER A 834 -17.45 -47.67 -25.02
C SER A 834 -17.30 -46.62 -26.13
N SER A 835 -16.25 -45.81 -26.07
CA SER A 835 -15.46 -45.56 -27.28
C SER A 835 -14.01 -45.31 -26.92
N GLU A 836 -13.24 -46.38 -27.08
CA GLU A 836 -11.81 -46.30 -27.37
C GLU A 836 -11.62 -45.56 -28.70
N GLY A 837 -10.63 -44.68 -28.74
CA GLY A 837 -10.18 -43.98 -29.92
C GLY A 837 -8.70 -43.63 -29.76
N CYS A 838 -7.85 -44.62 -30.05
CA CYS A 838 -6.42 -44.47 -30.31
C CYS A 838 -6.16 -43.38 -31.37
N ASP A 839 -5.10 -42.57 -31.25
CA ASP A 839 -3.78 -42.90 -31.81
C ASP A 839 -2.81 -41.72 -31.81
N LEU A 840 -1.58 -42.05 -31.41
CA LEU A 840 -0.27 -41.70 -31.99
C LEU A 840 0.02 -40.27 -32.46
N LEU A 841 1.07 -39.66 -31.91
CA LEU A 841 2.18 -38.97 -32.62
C LEU A 841 3.26 -38.64 -31.56
N SER A 842 4.29 -39.49 -31.41
CA SER A 842 5.63 -39.37 -32.03
C SER A 842 6.61 -38.57 -31.17
N ASP A 843 7.43 -39.31 -30.43
CA ASP A 843 8.70 -38.88 -29.83
C ASP A 843 9.62 -38.27 -30.87
N VAL A 844 10.08 -37.04 -30.63
CA VAL A 844 11.24 -36.46 -31.31
C VAL A 844 12.27 -36.09 -30.24
N HIS A 845 13.37 -36.83 -30.27
CA HIS A 845 14.63 -36.50 -29.62
C HIS A 845 15.20 -35.21 -30.21
N GLU A 846 15.46 -34.21 -29.38
CA GLU A 846 16.39 -33.11 -29.70
C GLU A 846 17.37 -32.94 -28.52
N ASP A 847 18.42 -33.77 -28.57
CA ASP A 847 19.69 -33.49 -27.92
C ASP A 847 20.50 -32.59 -28.86
N GLU A 848 20.67 -31.30 -28.54
CA GLU A 848 21.85 -30.50 -28.93
C GLU A 848 21.87 -29.17 -28.15
N GLU A 849 22.51 -29.22 -26.98
CA GLU A 849 22.77 -28.08 -26.10
C GLU A 849 23.99 -27.30 -26.64
N MET A 850 23.77 -26.31 -27.51
CA MET A 850 24.79 -25.30 -27.84
C MET A 850 24.90 -24.26 -26.72
N ALA A 851 26.08 -24.15 -26.13
CA ALA A 851 26.43 -23.10 -25.18
C ALA A 851 26.41 -21.70 -25.83
N PRO A 852 25.75 -20.69 -25.23
CA PRO A 852 25.90 -19.31 -25.68
C PRO A 852 27.25 -18.72 -25.20
N PRO A 853 27.86 -17.81 -25.99
CA PRO A 853 29.16 -17.23 -25.68
C PRO A 853 29.09 -16.28 -24.47
N ASP A 854 30.21 -16.27 -23.75
CA ASP A 854 30.55 -15.43 -22.61
C ASP A 854 30.41 -13.94 -22.98
N VAL A 855 29.47 -13.24 -22.33
CA VAL A 855 29.31 -11.79 -22.42
C VAL A 855 29.63 -11.21 -21.05
N SER A 856 30.92 -11.23 -20.70
CA SER A 856 31.49 -10.37 -19.67
C SER A 856 31.80 -9.02 -20.31
N ASP A 857 31.09 -7.97 -19.90
CA ASP A 857 31.59 -6.59 -19.74
C ASP A 857 30.44 -5.57 -19.84
N GLU A 858 29.66 -5.43 -18.76
CA GLU A 858 28.95 -4.18 -18.43
C GLU A 858 28.74 -4.10 -16.91
N ASP A 859 29.82 -3.89 -16.16
CA ASP A 859 29.77 -3.35 -14.80
C ASP A 859 31.09 -2.61 -14.52
N SER A 860 31.25 -1.46 -15.18
CA SER A 860 32.28 -0.46 -14.86
C SER A 860 31.70 0.94 -15.07
N LEU A 861 30.74 1.31 -14.21
CA LEU A 861 30.44 2.72 -13.96
C LEU A 861 31.17 3.13 -12.69
N GLY A 862 32.30 3.80 -12.92
CA GLY A 862 33.23 4.28 -11.91
C GLY A 862 32.62 5.30 -10.96
N GLY A 863 33.11 5.28 -9.73
CA GLY A 863 32.88 6.31 -8.74
C GLY A 863 33.51 7.63 -9.15
N TYR A 864 32.70 8.67 -9.24
CA TYR A 864 33.17 10.04 -9.26
C TYR A 864 33.54 10.47 -7.83
N ALA A 865 34.85 10.65 -7.60
CA ALA A 865 35.35 11.48 -6.53
C ALA A 865 35.35 12.96 -7.01
N PRO A 866 35.00 13.93 -6.16
CA PRO A 866 35.03 15.34 -6.55
C PRO A 866 36.47 15.87 -6.51
N SER A 867 37.00 16.27 -7.66
CA SER A 867 38.22 17.08 -7.76
C SER A 867 37.86 18.58 -7.79
N GLU A 868 38.63 19.36 -7.04
CA GLU A 868 38.59 20.83 -6.94
C GLU A 868 38.79 21.54 -8.30
N PRO A 869 38.36 22.81 -8.44
CA PRO A 869 38.35 23.51 -9.72
C PRO A 869 39.69 24.21 -9.99
N ALA A 870 40.27 23.94 -11.16
CA ALA A 870 41.30 24.80 -11.73
C ALA A 870 41.23 24.78 -13.25
N GLY A 871 41.19 25.97 -13.85
CA GLY A 871 41.79 26.22 -15.16
C GLY A 871 40.81 26.52 -16.29
N ASP A 872 40.68 27.81 -16.60
CA ASP A 872 40.16 28.34 -17.86
C ASP A 872 40.74 27.62 -19.08
N GLY A 873 39.87 27.15 -19.96
CA GLY A 873 40.22 26.63 -21.28
C GLY A 873 39.02 26.76 -22.21
N MET A 874 38.99 27.85 -22.99
CA MET A 874 38.04 28.02 -24.09
C MET A 874 38.17 26.88 -25.09
N GLY A 875 37.17 26.00 -25.14
CA GLY A 875 36.99 25.01 -26.20
C GLY A 875 36.09 25.55 -27.30
N GLN A 876 36.60 25.57 -28.53
CA GLN A 876 35.91 26.02 -29.74
C GLN A 876 34.67 25.16 -30.05
N VAL A 877 33.58 25.82 -30.44
CA VAL A 877 32.34 25.19 -30.93
C VAL A 877 32.55 24.75 -32.39
N PRO A 878 32.18 23.51 -32.77
CA PRO A 878 32.19 23.06 -34.16
C PRO A 878 31.19 23.86 -35.02
N PRO A 879 31.51 24.19 -36.28
CA PRO A 879 30.62 24.99 -37.12
C PRO A 879 29.39 24.18 -37.53
N GLY A 880 28.19 24.69 -37.23
CA GLY A 880 26.94 24.12 -37.76
C GLY A 880 25.71 24.12 -36.85
N TYR A 881 25.77 24.67 -35.64
CA TYR A 881 24.60 24.76 -34.75
C TYR A 881 24.51 26.16 -34.12
N ASP A 882 23.42 26.87 -34.41
CA ASP A 882 23.08 28.15 -33.78
C ASP A 882 22.52 27.92 -32.37
N ALA A 883 22.92 28.78 -31.43
CA ALA A 883 22.64 28.66 -30.00
C ALA A 883 21.24 29.17 -29.59
N ASP A 884 20.40 29.58 -30.54
CA ASP A 884 19.11 30.21 -30.27
C ASP A 884 17.90 29.26 -30.36
N ASP A 885 18.11 27.96 -30.66
CA ASP A 885 17.03 26.96 -30.74
C ASP A 885 16.67 26.30 -29.37
N TRP A 886 17.13 26.87 -28.25
CA TRP A 886 16.94 26.31 -26.90
C TRP A 886 16.26 27.26 -25.89
N GLN A 887 15.35 28.13 -26.33
CA GLN A 887 14.44 28.86 -25.43
C GLN A 887 12.99 28.43 -25.56
#